data_AF-A0A958JWQ7-F1
#
_entry.id   AF-A0A958JWQ7-F1
#
_cell.length_a   1.000
_cell.length_b   1.000
_cell.length_c   1.000
_cell.angle_alpha   90.00
_cell.angle_beta   90.00
_cell.angle_gamma   90.00
#
_symmetry.space_group_name_H-M   'P 1'
#
loop_
_entity.id
_entity.type
_entity.pdbx_description
1 polymer ?
#
loop_
_entity_poly.entity_id
_entity_poly.type
_entity_poly.pdbx_seq_one_letter_code
_entity_poly.pdbx_strand_id
1 'polypeptide(L)'
;MTFDAVFVLVLLVVLVYLFLTEKFPVDLTALAGLMIFVVLGYVSFEDAFSGFSSTAVITMIGTFFLGAALRITGVAEQTAAFVNRVVGSRELFNIIAVMVLGATLSAFMSNVAATALLLPATVSIAHRAEISPSKLLIPLSFATVLGGSITIIGTMPNILISEIMREKGLAPFQFFDFSPYGLALVAVGILYFVVSGRRHLPEREALKRRKGKRDLKSVYRLTERLFSLRVPRGSAIAGKTLSDLKFGTALDAHVVTVLRGDKRVFAPTAGEVLREGDLLLVRGKLADLRRLLRFRGAHIRQASAQFASHVAPRYEARSFSIKDHVWEGAHLREMKLRQKYRVIAAVLEREDSFRADRIADESLALGDRIHVLGSQEQLQMMEEGGIVLEPSSINIPEFFASHAFTLQVTSESPLVGTPLKESQIVGLLDLNLLGLHREMDGVFYLSEEEEIVSGDNLVFVGERAFMRGLVQLGELEIESTNVDSDIESSEVGVVEAILSPRSKLIDKTIRDINFSDKYGFHCLALWRQGRPIRSRVAREPLHFGDALLLRGPRRKIAVLAQDPDFVVLTDEIPKAKRVAKAPVALGGLFLTILLAVFQVFPAHIATFAGATFVALFGAIHMREAYREVEWRVIFLVACLIPIGNAVGDVGLVSIAAESLAGSVGTIGPLAVLIAFSLLSSLLSQTLDGTLTIVLLAPITIESASSLGISPYPLLMAVAISASIAFLTPFSHKAHLLVMGAGGYRAKDYFKVGVPVTILAFLALWIVIPMILPF
;
A
#
# COMPACT_ATOMS: atom_id res chain seq x y z
N MET A 1 29.43 -53.53 10.63
CA MET A 1 29.26 -52.58 9.52
C MET A 1 30.39 -52.80 8.52
N THR A 2 30.11 -52.79 7.22
CA THR A 2 31.14 -52.84 6.16
C THR A 2 31.90 -51.51 6.11
N PHE A 3 33.11 -51.50 5.54
CA PHE A 3 33.89 -50.26 5.36
C PHE A 3 33.10 -49.22 4.55
N ASP A 4 32.44 -49.67 3.48
CA ASP A 4 31.58 -48.86 2.63
C ASP A 4 30.44 -48.21 3.42
N ALA A 5 29.79 -48.97 4.32
CA ALA A 5 28.73 -48.44 5.19
C ALA A 5 29.24 -47.35 6.14
N VAL A 6 30.41 -47.54 6.75
CA VAL A 6 30.99 -46.51 7.62
C VAL A 6 31.36 -45.26 6.83
N PHE A 7 31.94 -45.43 5.64
CA PHE A 7 32.34 -44.32 4.80
C PHE A 7 31.13 -43.50 4.31
N VAL A 8 30.11 -44.17 3.77
CA VAL A 8 28.87 -43.53 3.30
C VAL A 8 28.15 -42.85 4.46
N LEU A 9 28.16 -43.43 5.67
CA LEU A 9 27.62 -42.79 6.86
C LEU A 9 28.38 -41.50 7.22
N VAL A 10 29.72 -41.53 7.19
CA VAL A 10 30.53 -40.33 7.46
C VAL A 10 30.23 -39.25 6.43
N LEU A 11 30.16 -39.61 5.14
CA LEU A 11 29.81 -38.68 4.07
C LEU A 11 28.41 -38.09 4.28
N LEU A 12 27.45 -38.90 4.68
CA LEU A 12 26.08 -38.47 4.99
C LEU A 12 26.06 -37.51 6.19
N VAL A 13 26.81 -37.80 7.25
CA VAL A 13 26.96 -36.89 8.41
C VAL A 13 27.58 -35.56 8.00
N VAL A 14 28.58 -35.58 7.12
CA VAL A 14 29.17 -34.36 6.56
C VAL A 14 28.15 -33.57 5.74
N LEU A 15 27.39 -34.23 4.87
CA LEU A 15 26.33 -33.59 4.08
C LEU A 15 25.25 -32.98 4.98
N VAL A 16 24.77 -33.73 5.98
CA VAL A 16 23.82 -33.25 7.00
C VAL A 16 24.40 -32.04 7.72
N TYR A 17 25.66 -32.06 8.15
CA TYR A 17 26.32 -30.91 8.78
C TYR A 17 26.36 -29.67 7.85
N LEU A 18 26.68 -29.86 6.57
CA LEU A 18 26.71 -28.78 5.59
C LEU A 18 25.31 -28.21 5.30
N PHE A 19 24.29 -29.07 5.26
CA PHE A 19 22.89 -28.63 5.15
C PHE A 19 22.47 -27.83 6.39
N LEU A 20 22.79 -28.32 7.59
CA LEU A 20 22.44 -27.66 8.85
C LEU A 20 23.12 -26.30 9.04
N THR A 21 24.38 -26.20 8.62
CA THR A 21 25.14 -24.96 8.80
C THR A 21 24.86 -23.94 7.70
N GLU A 22 24.21 -24.34 6.60
CA GLU A 22 23.96 -23.54 5.39
C GLU A 22 25.19 -22.73 4.93
N LYS A 23 26.41 -23.21 5.21
CA LYS A 23 27.66 -22.53 4.80
C LYS A 23 27.75 -22.40 3.28
N PHE A 24 27.18 -23.38 2.59
CA PHE A 24 26.97 -23.38 1.15
C PHE A 24 25.47 -23.49 0.85
N PRO A 25 25.01 -22.94 -0.28
CA PRO A 25 23.64 -23.17 -0.75
C PRO A 25 23.31 -24.67 -0.80
N VAL A 26 22.13 -25.04 -0.32
CA VAL A 26 21.71 -26.45 -0.17
C VAL A 26 21.77 -27.24 -1.49
N ASP A 27 21.46 -26.61 -2.61
CA ASP A 27 21.59 -27.19 -3.95
C ASP A 27 23.05 -27.49 -4.33
N LEU A 28 23.97 -26.59 -4.00
CA LEU A 28 25.40 -26.80 -4.23
C LEU A 28 25.92 -27.93 -3.35
N THR A 29 25.51 -28.00 -2.09
CA THR A 29 25.85 -29.08 -1.17
C THR A 29 25.35 -30.44 -1.70
N ALA A 30 24.12 -30.49 -2.22
CA ALA A 30 23.55 -31.72 -2.78
C ALA A 30 24.27 -32.15 -4.06
N LEU A 31 24.61 -31.21 -4.95
CA LEU A 31 25.35 -31.49 -6.18
C LEU A 31 26.78 -31.94 -5.90
N ALA A 32 27.47 -31.30 -4.95
CA ALA A 32 28.78 -31.73 -4.49
C ALA A 32 28.74 -33.13 -3.85
N GLY A 33 27.72 -33.39 -3.03
CA GLY A 33 27.46 -34.71 -2.47
C GLY A 33 27.30 -35.77 -3.55
N LEU A 34 26.38 -35.55 -4.50
CA LEU A 34 26.15 -36.46 -5.62
C LEU A 34 27.43 -36.72 -6.40
N MET A 35 28.20 -35.68 -6.72
CA MET A 35 29.48 -35.82 -7.43
C MET A 35 30.48 -36.69 -6.66
N ILE A 36 30.55 -36.56 -5.33
CA ILE A 36 31.40 -37.43 -4.50
C ILE A 36 30.91 -38.88 -4.58
N PHE A 37 29.60 -39.12 -4.46
CA PHE A 37 29.03 -40.47 -4.60
C PHE A 37 29.33 -41.10 -5.97
N VAL A 38 29.25 -40.32 -7.05
CA VAL A 38 29.57 -40.79 -8.41
C VAL A 38 31.05 -41.08 -8.58
N VAL A 39 31.93 -40.16 -8.17
CA VAL A 39 33.39 -40.33 -8.30
C VAL A 39 33.88 -41.54 -7.52
N LEU A 40 33.27 -41.83 -6.38
CA LEU A 40 33.60 -42.98 -5.55
C LEU A 40 32.91 -44.28 -5.97
N GLY A 41 32.07 -44.25 -7.01
CA GLY A 41 31.41 -45.43 -7.56
C GLY A 41 30.18 -45.93 -6.79
N TYR A 42 29.66 -45.15 -5.84
CA TYR A 42 28.43 -45.49 -5.12
C TYR A 42 27.16 -45.15 -5.91
N VAL A 43 27.26 -44.27 -6.91
CA VAL A 43 26.19 -43.95 -7.86
C VAL A 43 26.76 -44.08 -9.27
N SER A 44 26.07 -44.79 -10.16
CA SER A 44 26.51 -44.92 -11.56
C SER A 44 26.38 -43.58 -12.32
N PHE A 45 27.12 -43.39 -13.41
CA PHE A 45 26.99 -42.19 -14.25
C PHE A 45 25.59 -42.01 -14.82
N GLU A 46 24.88 -43.11 -15.11
CA GLU A 46 23.50 -43.09 -15.61
C GLU A 46 22.53 -42.71 -14.49
N ASP A 47 22.69 -43.30 -13.30
CA ASP A 47 21.83 -43.06 -12.15
C ASP A 47 21.99 -41.65 -11.58
N ALA A 48 23.15 -41.02 -11.76
CA ALA A 48 23.41 -39.65 -11.33
C ALA A 48 22.39 -38.64 -11.89
N PHE A 49 21.89 -38.89 -13.10
CA PHE A 49 20.91 -38.01 -13.76
C PHE A 49 19.46 -38.50 -13.67
N SER A 50 19.23 -39.69 -13.08
CA SER A 50 17.89 -40.28 -12.96
C SER A 50 16.92 -39.34 -12.23
N GLY A 51 17.38 -38.66 -11.17
CA GLY A 51 16.57 -37.71 -10.41
C GLY A 51 16.06 -36.51 -11.23
N PHE A 52 16.75 -36.09 -12.30
CA PHE A 52 16.27 -35.00 -13.18
C PHE A 52 15.11 -35.41 -14.07
N SER A 53 14.98 -36.70 -14.39
CA SER A 53 13.86 -37.26 -15.15
C SER A 53 12.76 -37.86 -14.27
N SER A 54 12.91 -37.75 -12.94
CA SER A 54 11.95 -38.24 -11.97
C SER A 54 10.57 -37.60 -12.12
N THR A 55 9.53 -38.35 -11.78
CA THR A 55 8.17 -37.81 -11.84
C THR A 55 7.96 -36.70 -10.81
N ALA A 56 8.74 -36.72 -9.72
CA ALA A 56 8.78 -35.67 -8.72
C ALA A 56 9.21 -34.31 -9.31
N VAL A 57 10.30 -34.29 -10.07
CA VAL A 57 10.80 -33.06 -10.72
C VAL A 57 9.80 -32.55 -11.77
N ILE A 58 9.22 -33.45 -12.57
CA ILE A 58 8.21 -33.08 -13.59
C ILE A 58 6.97 -32.48 -12.93
N THR A 59 6.48 -33.09 -11.85
CA THR A 59 5.34 -32.58 -11.08
C THR A 59 5.65 -31.19 -10.54
N MET A 60 6.83 -31.00 -9.94
CA MET A 60 7.21 -29.71 -9.36
C MET A 60 7.32 -28.59 -10.41
N ILE A 61 7.86 -28.85 -11.59
CA ILE A 61 7.89 -27.86 -12.67
C ILE A 61 6.46 -27.46 -13.06
N GLY A 62 5.57 -28.45 -13.21
CA GLY A 62 4.16 -28.21 -13.53
C GLY A 62 3.43 -27.40 -12.46
N THR A 63 3.64 -27.71 -11.18
CA THR A 63 3.01 -26.98 -10.06
C THR A 63 3.53 -25.55 -9.95
N PHE A 64 4.83 -25.31 -10.16
CA PHE A 64 5.37 -23.94 -10.21
C PHE A 64 4.75 -23.12 -11.34
N PHE A 65 4.58 -23.71 -12.52
CA PHE A 65 3.94 -23.04 -13.66
C PHE A 65 2.48 -22.70 -13.38
N LEU A 66 1.71 -23.67 -12.86
CA LEU A 66 0.31 -23.48 -12.47
C LEU A 66 0.18 -22.40 -11.39
N GLY A 67 0.99 -22.49 -10.33
CA GLY A 67 1.00 -21.51 -9.25
C GLY A 67 1.39 -20.10 -9.75
N ALA A 68 2.39 -20.00 -10.61
CA ALA A 68 2.78 -18.73 -11.22
C ALA A 68 1.65 -18.14 -12.06
N ALA A 69 0.95 -18.95 -12.84
CA ALA A 69 -0.18 -18.49 -13.64
C ALA A 69 -1.34 -17.98 -12.79
N LEU A 70 -1.69 -18.66 -11.68
CA LEU A 70 -2.71 -18.18 -10.74
C LEU A 70 -2.36 -16.81 -10.14
N ARG A 71 -1.07 -16.60 -9.82
CA ARG A 71 -0.56 -15.32 -9.29
C ARG A 71 -0.52 -14.21 -10.35
N ILE A 72 0.00 -14.49 -11.54
CA ILE A 72 0.16 -13.50 -12.63
C ILE A 72 -1.19 -13.05 -13.20
N THR A 73 -2.15 -13.97 -13.28
CA THR A 73 -3.53 -13.66 -13.71
C THR A 73 -4.36 -12.99 -12.62
N GLY A 74 -3.86 -12.92 -11.38
CA GLY A 74 -4.55 -12.25 -10.28
C GLY A 74 -5.78 -12.99 -9.77
N VAL A 75 -5.92 -14.29 -10.06
CA VAL A 75 -6.98 -15.16 -9.50
C VAL A 75 -6.94 -15.11 -7.98
N ALA A 76 -5.73 -15.11 -7.44
CA ALA A 76 -5.53 -15.29 -6.04
C ALA A 76 -5.81 -13.99 -5.25
N GLU A 77 -5.53 -12.80 -5.82
CA GLU A 77 -6.02 -11.53 -5.25
C GLU A 77 -7.53 -11.35 -5.40
N GLN A 78 -8.14 -11.84 -6.48
CA GLN A 78 -9.60 -11.82 -6.61
C GLN A 78 -10.26 -12.68 -5.53
N THR A 79 -9.69 -13.85 -5.25
CA THR A 79 -10.17 -14.76 -4.19
C THR A 79 -10.03 -14.09 -2.82
N ALA A 80 -8.90 -13.44 -2.55
CA ALA A 80 -8.71 -12.67 -1.32
C ALA A 80 -9.67 -11.45 -1.24
N ALA A 81 -9.86 -10.70 -2.32
CA ALA A 81 -10.76 -9.55 -2.38
C ALA A 81 -12.24 -9.94 -2.24
N PHE A 82 -12.63 -11.11 -2.75
CA PHE A 82 -13.97 -11.67 -2.54
C PHE A 82 -14.22 -11.94 -1.06
N VAL A 83 -13.29 -12.61 -0.39
CA VAL A 83 -13.38 -12.84 1.05
C VAL A 83 -13.40 -11.52 1.83
N ASN A 84 -12.63 -10.52 1.43
CA ASN A 84 -12.66 -9.20 2.05
C ASN A 84 -14.03 -8.50 2.00
N ARG A 85 -14.89 -8.84 1.02
CA ARG A 85 -16.25 -8.28 0.92
C ARG A 85 -17.25 -9.02 1.80
N VAL A 86 -16.99 -10.30 2.07
CA VAL A 86 -17.92 -11.19 2.77
C VAL A 86 -17.63 -11.23 4.27
N VAL A 87 -16.38 -11.03 4.67
CA VAL A 87 -15.96 -11.12 6.08
C VAL A 87 -16.09 -9.77 6.78
N GLY A 88 -16.84 -9.75 7.89
CA GLY A 88 -17.07 -8.55 8.70
C GLY A 88 -15.88 -8.14 9.59
N SER A 89 -16.13 -7.22 10.52
CA SER A 89 -15.11 -6.64 11.41
C SER A 89 -14.67 -7.54 12.58
N ARG A 90 -15.27 -8.72 12.74
CA ARG A 90 -14.99 -9.60 13.90
C ARG A 90 -13.68 -10.37 13.73
N GLU A 91 -12.76 -10.20 14.67
CA GLU A 91 -11.42 -10.85 14.70
C GLU A 91 -11.48 -12.36 14.43
N LEU A 92 -12.42 -13.07 15.07
CA LEU A 92 -12.61 -14.51 14.92
C LEU A 92 -12.84 -14.93 13.46
N PHE A 93 -13.74 -14.24 12.75
CA PHE A 93 -14.09 -14.58 11.37
C PHE A 93 -12.95 -14.23 10.41
N ASN A 94 -12.19 -13.18 10.70
CA ASN A 94 -11.00 -12.83 9.92
C ASN A 94 -9.90 -13.89 10.07
N ILE A 95 -9.67 -14.43 11.27
CA ILE A 95 -8.74 -15.55 11.47
C ILE A 95 -9.19 -16.76 10.65
N ILE A 96 -10.45 -17.19 10.80
CA ILE A 96 -10.99 -18.36 10.07
C ILE A 96 -10.85 -18.15 8.55
N ALA A 97 -11.25 -16.99 8.05
CA ALA A 97 -11.22 -16.69 6.63
C ALA A 97 -9.79 -16.72 6.05
N VAL A 98 -8.84 -16.08 6.75
CA VAL A 98 -7.42 -16.09 6.35
C VAL A 98 -6.86 -17.50 6.38
N MET A 99 -7.21 -18.31 7.38
CA MET A 99 -6.75 -19.69 7.46
C MET A 99 -7.35 -20.57 6.36
N VAL A 100 -8.66 -20.49 6.11
CA VAL A 100 -9.31 -21.26 5.04
C VAL A 100 -8.75 -20.87 3.67
N LEU A 101 -8.59 -19.56 3.41
CA LEU A 101 -7.96 -19.09 2.17
C LEU A 101 -6.52 -19.55 2.03
N GLY A 102 -5.72 -19.41 3.09
CA GLY A 102 -4.33 -19.84 3.13
C GLY A 102 -4.20 -21.32 2.83
N ALA A 103 -5.00 -22.14 3.51
CA ALA A 103 -4.98 -23.58 3.32
C ALA A 103 -5.43 -23.99 1.90
N THR A 104 -6.51 -23.38 1.40
CA THR A 104 -7.05 -23.70 0.07
C THR A 104 -6.08 -23.33 -1.05
N LEU A 105 -5.46 -22.15 -1.00
CA LEU A 105 -4.47 -21.76 -2.00
C LEU A 105 -3.21 -22.62 -1.91
N SER A 106 -2.76 -22.95 -0.69
CA SER A 106 -1.58 -23.79 -0.49
C SER A 106 -1.77 -25.26 -0.85
N ALA A 107 -3.03 -25.74 -0.92
CA ALA A 107 -3.33 -27.07 -1.43
C ALA A 107 -2.99 -27.23 -2.93
N PHE A 108 -2.80 -26.13 -3.67
CA PHE A 108 -2.53 -26.16 -5.11
C PHE A 108 -1.32 -25.32 -5.54
N MET A 109 -0.68 -24.63 -4.60
CA MET A 109 0.45 -23.73 -4.82
C MET A 109 1.48 -23.96 -3.71
N SER A 110 2.73 -23.59 -3.95
CA SER A 110 3.73 -23.69 -2.88
C SER A 110 3.33 -22.83 -1.67
N ASN A 111 3.58 -23.36 -0.46
CA ASN A 111 3.35 -22.67 0.82
C ASN A 111 3.90 -21.23 0.84
N VAL A 112 5.08 -21.04 0.23
CA VAL A 112 5.76 -19.74 0.11
C VAL A 112 4.99 -18.79 -0.79
N ALA A 113 4.57 -19.27 -1.96
CA ALA A 113 3.80 -18.47 -2.92
C ALA A 113 2.44 -18.07 -2.34
N ALA A 114 1.71 -19.00 -1.73
CA ALA A 114 0.42 -18.74 -1.08
C ALA A 114 0.56 -17.71 0.05
N THR A 115 1.59 -17.84 0.89
CA THR A 115 1.87 -16.88 1.97
C THR A 115 2.22 -15.50 1.44
N ALA A 116 3.19 -15.39 0.54
CA ALA A 116 3.66 -14.11 0.00
C ALA A 116 2.53 -13.32 -0.66
N LEU A 117 1.66 -14.04 -1.36
CA LEU A 117 0.48 -13.53 -2.02
C LEU A 117 -0.58 -13.02 -1.03
N LEU A 118 -0.91 -13.82 -0.01
CA LEU A 118 -1.95 -13.48 0.95
C LEU A 118 -1.47 -12.46 1.99
N LEU A 119 -0.17 -12.31 2.21
CA LEU A 119 0.38 -11.44 3.24
C LEU A 119 -0.08 -9.96 3.08
N PRO A 120 0.00 -9.32 1.90
CA PRO A 120 -0.58 -7.99 1.69
C PRO A 120 -2.10 -7.95 1.90
N ALA A 121 -2.82 -8.98 1.46
CA ALA A 121 -4.28 -9.05 1.62
C ALA A 121 -4.68 -9.17 3.09
N THR A 122 -4.00 -10.03 3.85
CA THR A 122 -4.19 -10.24 5.29
C THR A 122 -3.87 -8.98 6.09
N VAL A 123 -2.83 -8.23 5.71
CA VAL A 123 -2.55 -6.91 6.29
C VAL A 123 -3.70 -5.93 5.99
N SER A 124 -4.21 -5.92 4.76
CA SER A 124 -5.36 -5.07 4.39
C SER A 124 -6.64 -5.44 5.15
N ILE A 125 -6.92 -6.74 5.34
CA ILE A 125 -8.03 -7.25 6.16
C ILE A 125 -7.89 -6.74 7.59
N ALA A 126 -6.70 -6.90 8.17
CA ALA A 126 -6.44 -6.48 9.54
C ALA A 126 -6.70 -4.99 9.73
N HIS A 127 -6.22 -4.14 8.80
CA HIS A 127 -6.46 -2.70 8.86
C HIS A 127 -7.93 -2.33 8.73
N ARG A 128 -8.68 -2.94 7.80
CA ARG A 128 -10.11 -2.67 7.62
C ARG A 128 -10.95 -3.10 8.81
N ALA A 129 -10.56 -4.19 9.47
CA ALA A 129 -11.24 -4.71 10.65
C ALA A 129 -10.70 -4.09 11.97
N GLU A 130 -9.82 -3.08 11.89
CA GLU A 130 -9.20 -2.41 13.03
C GLU A 130 -8.45 -3.35 14.01
N ILE A 131 -7.99 -4.49 13.50
CA ILE A 131 -7.20 -5.48 14.24
C ILE A 131 -5.72 -5.35 13.89
N SER A 132 -4.84 -5.67 14.83
CA SER A 132 -3.40 -5.70 14.54
C SER A 132 -3.09 -6.80 13.51
N PRO A 133 -2.33 -6.52 12.43
CA PRO A 133 -1.92 -7.55 11.46
C PRO A 133 -1.20 -8.72 12.11
N SER A 134 -0.48 -8.48 13.21
CA SER A 134 0.19 -9.52 14.00
C SER A 134 -0.76 -10.57 14.63
N LYS A 135 -2.08 -10.37 14.60
CA LYS A 135 -3.06 -11.38 14.99
C LYS A 135 -3.52 -12.29 13.84
N LEU A 136 -3.24 -11.93 12.58
CA LEU A 136 -3.66 -12.71 11.42
C LEU A 136 -2.49 -13.38 10.68
N LEU A 137 -1.26 -12.87 10.84
CA LEU A 137 -0.13 -13.33 10.03
C LEU A 137 0.45 -14.70 10.46
N ILE A 138 0.57 -15.01 11.76
CA ILE A 138 0.90 -16.40 12.20
C ILE A 138 -0.20 -17.40 11.78
N PRO A 139 -1.51 -17.13 12.00
CA PRO A 139 -2.56 -18.00 11.48
C PRO A 139 -2.46 -18.25 9.98
N LEU A 140 -2.15 -17.20 9.19
CA LEU A 140 -1.90 -17.34 7.76
C LEU A 140 -0.76 -18.33 7.47
N SER A 141 0.40 -18.13 8.09
CA SER A 141 1.57 -18.97 7.78
C SER A 141 1.33 -20.42 8.17
N PHE A 142 0.73 -20.67 9.34
CA PHE A 142 0.39 -22.02 9.79
C PHE A 142 -0.63 -22.67 8.87
N ALA A 143 -1.66 -21.92 8.46
CA ALA A 143 -2.67 -22.44 7.56
C ALA A 143 -2.12 -22.80 6.18
N THR A 144 -1.18 -22.03 5.64
CA THR A 144 -0.55 -22.37 4.36
C THR A 144 0.25 -23.67 4.47
N VAL A 145 1.02 -23.85 5.55
CA VAL A 145 1.77 -25.08 5.78
C VAL A 145 0.84 -26.29 5.99
N LEU A 146 -0.22 -26.14 6.80
CA LEU A 146 -1.23 -27.20 6.99
C LEU A 146 -1.98 -27.54 5.70
N GLY A 147 -2.30 -26.52 4.89
CA GLY A 147 -3.01 -26.70 3.63
C GLY A 147 -2.18 -27.37 2.55
N GLY A 148 -0.86 -27.17 2.56
CA GLY A 148 0.06 -27.91 1.70
C GLY A 148 -0.05 -29.43 1.92
N SER A 149 -0.43 -29.88 3.12
CA SER A 149 -0.63 -31.30 3.43
C SER A 149 -1.96 -31.87 2.92
N ILE A 150 -2.79 -31.11 2.20
CA ILE A 150 -4.07 -31.60 1.66
C ILE A 150 -3.88 -32.43 0.39
N THR A 151 -2.95 -32.06 -0.49
CA THR A 151 -2.76 -32.75 -1.78
C THR A 151 -1.31 -33.20 -1.94
N ILE A 152 -1.09 -34.14 -2.85
CA ILE A 152 0.26 -34.58 -3.20
C ILE A 152 1.13 -33.42 -3.71
N ILE A 153 0.53 -32.46 -4.42
CA ILE A 153 1.24 -31.34 -5.06
C ILE A 153 1.48 -30.14 -4.13
N GLY A 154 0.85 -30.10 -2.96
CA GLY A 154 0.91 -28.97 -2.05
C GLY A 154 2.29 -28.79 -1.39
N THR A 155 2.99 -29.88 -1.09
CA THR A 155 4.35 -29.83 -0.52
C THR A 155 5.33 -30.81 -1.14
N MET A 156 6.61 -30.44 -1.07
CA MET A 156 7.71 -31.26 -1.58
C MET A 156 7.84 -32.62 -0.89
N PRO A 157 7.72 -32.75 0.44
CA PRO A 157 7.71 -34.04 1.11
C PRO A 157 6.70 -35.04 0.55
N ASN A 158 5.50 -34.58 0.17
CA ASN A 158 4.42 -35.45 -0.33
C ASN A 158 4.73 -35.99 -1.74
N ILE A 159 5.31 -35.17 -2.60
CA ILE A 159 5.75 -35.59 -3.94
C ILE A 159 6.89 -36.62 -3.79
N LEU A 160 7.86 -36.31 -2.94
CA LEU A 160 9.07 -37.11 -2.81
C LEU A 160 8.82 -38.47 -2.14
N ILE A 161 7.95 -38.54 -1.11
CA ILE A 161 7.61 -39.83 -0.49
C ILE A 161 6.98 -40.77 -1.51
N SER A 162 6.11 -40.24 -2.38
CA SER A 162 5.39 -41.00 -3.41
C SER A 162 6.34 -41.46 -4.53
N GLU A 163 7.38 -40.68 -4.82
CA GLU A 163 8.46 -41.05 -5.72
C GLU A 163 9.25 -42.25 -5.18
N ILE A 164 9.74 -42.15 -3.94
CA ILE A 164 10.53 -43.20 -3.29
C ILE A 164 9.71 -44.50 -3.17
N MET A 165 8.41 -44.40 -2.87
CA MET A 165 7.50 -45.55 -2.89
C MET A 165 7.52 -46.26 -4.24
N ARG A 166 7.39 -45.51 -5.33
CA ARG A 166 7.38 -46.07 -6.69
C ARG A 166 8.71 -46.72 -7.05
N GLU A 167 9.83 -46.10 -6.69
CA GLU A 167 11.17 -46.67 -6.91
C GLU A 167 11.37 -47.99 -6.15
N LYS A 168 10.78 -48.12 -4.96
CA LYS A 168 10.76 -49.35 -4.16
C LYS A 168 9.65 -50.33 -4.56
N GLY A 169 8.97 -50.10 -5.69
CA GLY A 169 7.93 -51.00 -6.21
C GLY A 169 6.59 -50.96 -5.45
N LEU A 170 6.40 -49.99 -4.55
CA LEU A 170 5.13 -49.75 -3.86
C LEU A 170 4.19 -48.92 -4.73
N ALA A 171 2.88 -49.07 -4.51
CA ALA A 171 1.89 -48.21 -5.17
C ALA A 171 2.04 -46.78 -4.64
N PRO A 172 2.30 -45.78 -5.49
CA PRO A 172 2.46 -44.40 -5.04
C PRO A 172 1.11 -43.83 -4.57
N PHE A 173 1.18 -42.83 -3.68
CA PHE A 173 -0.02 -42.11 -3.26
C PHE A 173 -0.66 -41.38 -4.44
N GLN A 174 -2.00 -41.40 -4.46
CA GLN A 174 -2.84 -40.70 -5.41
C GLN A 174 -3.03 -39.24 -5.01
N PHE A 175 -3.63 -38.47 -5.92
CA PHE A 175 -3.70 -37.01 -5.79
C PHE A 175 -4.34 -36.53 -4.48
N PHE A 176 -5.42 -37.19 -4.03
CA PHE A 176 -6.22 -36.84 -2.85
C PHE A 176 -6.01 -37.78 -1.65
N ASP A 177 -5.03 -38.70 -1.70
CA ASP A 177 -4.78 -39.62 -0.57
C ASP A 177 -4.37 -38.88 0.71
N PHE A 178 -3.72 -37.72 0.56
CA PHE A 178 -3.34 -36.84 1.67
C PHE A 178 -4.52 -36.04 2.26
N SER A 179 -5.64 -35.92 1.53
CA SER A 179 -6.69 -34.96 1.85
C SER A 179 -7.44 -35.20 3.15
N PRO A 180 -7.80 -36.44 3.53
CA PRO A 180 -8.44 -36.69 4.83
C PRO A 180 -7.58 -36.19 5.99
N TYR A 181 -6.27 -36.42 5.91
CA TYR A 181 -5.31 -36.03 6.94
C TYR A 181 -5.06 -34.52 6.93
N GLY A 182 -4.80 -33.94 5.75
CA GLY A 182 -4.59 -32.50 5.60
C GLY A 182 -5.81 -31.68 6.03
N LEU A 183 -7.02 -32.11 5.69
CA LEU A 183 -8.26 -31.44 6.10
C LEU A 183 -8.48 -31.56 7.62
N ALA A 184 -8.21 -32.72 8.23
CA ALA A 184 -8.26 -32.88 9.67
C ALA A 184 -7.27 -31.93 10.38
N LEU A 185 -6.06 -31.82 9.85
CA LEU A 185 -5.02 -30.94 10.38
C LEU A 185 -5.37 -29.45 10.24
N VAL A 186 -5.93 -29.03 9.11
CA VAL A 186 -6.44 -27.67 8.91
C VAL A 186 -7.58 -27.39 9.90
N ALA A 187 -8.52 -28.33 10.07
CA ALA A 187 -9.60 -28.18 11.04
C ALA A 187 -9.08 -28.03 12.48
N VAL A 188 -8.09 -28.84 12.88
CA VAL A 188 -7.42 -28.75 14.18
C VAL A 188 -6.70 -27.41 14.36
N GLY A 189 -5.98 -26.96 13.33
CA GLY A 189 -5.31 -25.65 13.34
C GLY A 189 -6.31 -24.51 13.51
N ILE A 190 -7.39 -24.51 12.75
CA ILE A 190 -8.47 -23.51 12.86
C ILE A 190 -9.08 -23.56 14.27
N LEU A 191 -9.45 -24.75 14.76
CA LEU A 191 -10.04 -24.93 16.08
C LEU A 191 -9.12 -24.39 17.18
N TYR A 192 -7.81 -24.67 17.10
CA TYR A 192 -6.83 -24.13 18.04
C TYR A 192 -6.86 -22.60 18.05
N PHE A 193 -6.75 -21.93 16.91
CA PHE A 193 -6.74 -20.47 16.86
C PHE A 193 -8.06 -19.84 17.29
N VAL A 194 -9.18 -20.50 16.99
CA VAL A 194 -10.53 -20.09 17.41
C VAL A 194 -10.70 -20.18 18.93
N VAL A 195 -10.21 -21.25 19.57
CA VAL A 195 -10.43 -21.49 21.00
C VAL A 195 -9.39 -20.75 21.87
N SER A 196 -8.10 -20.94 21.56
CA SER A 196 -6.99 -20.57 22.47
C SER A 196 -5.87 -19.79 21.78
N GLY A 197 -5.50 -20.15 20.55
CA GLY A 197 -4.37 -19.59 19.83
C GLY A 197 -4.43 -18.07 19.65
N ARG A 198 -5.61 -17.50 19.36
CA ARG A 198 -5.77 -16.04 19.21
C ARG A 198 -5.36 -15.23 20.45
N ARG A 199 -5.48 -15.81 21.66
CA ARG A 199 -5.09 -15.15 22.92
C ARG A 199 -3.58 -15.15 23.13
N HIS A 200 -2.87 -16.08 22.50
CA HIS A 200 -1.42 -16.22 22.62
C HIS A 200 -0.64 -15.37 21.61
N LEU A 201 -1.33 -14.83 20.59
CA LEU A 201 -0.73 -14.01 19.55
C LEU A 201 -0.32 -12.64 20.11
N PRO A 202 0.93 -12.20 19.87
CA PRO A 202 1.41 -10.92 20.35
C PRO A 202 0.71 -9.79 19.61
N GLU A 203 0.21 -8.79 20.35
CA GLU A 203 -0.32 -7.56 19.76
C GLU A 203 0.80 -6.53 19.66
N ARG A 204 1.31 -6.30 18.45
CA ARG A 204 2.41 -5.34 18.22
C ARG A 204 1.89 -4.02 17.64
N GLU A 205 2.00 -2.95 18.43
CA GLU A 205 1.72 -1.57 17.99
C GLU A 205 2.63 -1.10 16.84
N ALA A 206 3.81 -1.69 16.70
CA ALA A 206 4.74 -1.38 15.61
C ALA A 206 4.13 -1.65 14.22
N LEU A 207 3.11 -2.51 14.11
CA LEU A 207 2.33 -2.73 12.89
C LEU A 207 1.11 -1.82 12.75
N LYS A 208 0.54 -1.30 13.85
CA LYS A 208 -0.35 -0.12 13.80
C LYS A 208 0.42 1.11 13.27
N ARG A 209 1.73 1.18 13.54
CA ARG A 209 2.64 2.27 13.14
C ARG A 209 3.56 1.98 11.96
N ARG A 210 3.51 0.80 11.31
CA ARG A 210 4.24 0.52 10.06
C ARG A 210 3.57 1.24 8.87
N LYS A 211 3.39 2.56 9.00
CA LYS A 211 3.56 3.55 7.92
C LYS A 211 5.03 3.51 7.46
N GLY A 212 5.47 2.35 6.97
CA GLY A 212 6.87 1.94 7.01
C GLY A 212 7.49 1.55 5.66
N LYS A 213 6.80 1.76 4.52
CA LYS A 213 7.52 2.31 3.36
C LYS A 213 7.77 3.76 3.74
N ARG A 214 9.03 4.25 3.68
CA ARG A 214 9.46 5.63 4.03
C ARG A 214 8.21 6.50 4.06
N ASP A 215 7.69 6.85 5.23
CA ASP A 215 6.45 7.61 5.28
C ASP A 215 6.76 8.91 4.55
N LEU A 216 6.45 8.96 3.24
CA LEU A 216 6.75 10.09 2.39
C LEU A 216 6.02 11.29 3.02
N LYS A 217 4.91 11.03 3.74
CA LYS A 217 4.22 12.00 4.57
C LYS A 217 5.05 12.54 5.74
N SER A 218 5.92 11.75 6.38
CA SER A 218 6.81 12.19 7.47
C SER A 218 8.12 12.82 6.97
N VAL A 219 8.74 12.24 5.92
CA VAL A 219 9.94 12.79 5.25
C VAL A 219 9.62 14.13 4.60
N TYR A 220 8.50 14.21 3.87
CA TYR A 220 7.99 15.44 3.28
C TYR A 220 7.05 16.22 4.22
N ARG A 221 6.98 15.91 5.54
CA ARG A 221 6.06 16.48 6.57
C ARG A 221 4.80 17.13 5.98
N LEU A 222 3.95 16.36 5.28
CA LEU A 222 2.78 16.87 4.58
C LEU A 222 1.71 17.29 5.62
N THR A 223 1.74 18.56 6.04
CA THR A 223 0.82 19.14 7.06
C THR A 223 -0.53 19.57 6.49
N GLU A 224 -0.75 19.43 5.18
CA GLU A 224 -1.99 19.84 4.52
C GLU A 224 -3.04 18.72 4.57
N ARG A 225 -4.21 19.04 5.12
CA ARG A 225 -5.33 18.10 5.29
C ARG A 225 -6.30 18.22 4.12
N LEU A 226 -6.98 17.11 3.83
CA LEU A 226 -8.11 17.07 2.89
C LEU A 226 -9.40 17.34 3.66
N PHE A 227 -10.22 18.22 3.11
CA PHE A 227 -11.53 18.60 3.63
C PHE A 227 -12.60 18.18 2.65
N SER A 228 -13.75 17.78 3.18
CA SER A 228 -14.92 17.48 2.36
C SER A 228 -15.87 18.67 2.42
N LEU A 229 -16.08 19.34 1.29
CA LEU A 229 -16.99 20.48 1.14
C LEU A 229 -18.17 20.08 0.26
N ARG A 230 -19.39 20.22 0.75
CA ARG A 230 -20.61 19.92 0.01
C ARG A 230 -21.16 21.19 -0.64
N VAL A 231 -21.65 21.05 -1.88
CA VAL A 231 -22.45 22.07 -2.56
C VAL A 231 -23.92 21.87 -2.15
N PRO A 232 -24.52 22.72 -1.30
CA PRO A 232 -25.90 22.55 -0.89
C PRO A 232 -26.89 22.81 -2.03
N ARG A 233 -28.13 22.33 -1.86
CA ARG A 233 -29.22 22.57 -2.82
C ARG A 233 -29.60 24.05 -2.82
N GLY A 234 -29.78 24.64 -3.99
CA GLY A 234 -30.06 26.08 -4.14
C GLY A 234 -28.83 26.99 -4.07
N SER A 235 -27.61 26.45 -3.98
CA SER A 235 -26.39 27.25 -3.96
C SER A 235 -26.14 27.98 -5.28
N ALA A 236 -25.75 29.25 -5.20
CA ALA A 236 -25.34 30.06 -6.35
C ALA A 236 -24.02 29.59 -6.99
N ILE A 237 -23.36 28.57 -6.43
CA ILE A 237 -22.20 27.89 -7.00
C ILE A 237 -22.61 26.80 -8.01
N ALA A 238 -23.81 26.24 -7.88
CA ALA A 238 -24.28 25.21 -8.81
C ALA A 238 -24.42 25.81 -10.23
N GLY A 239 -23.86 25.12 -11.22
CA GLY A 239 -23.79 25.56 -12.62
C GLY A 239 -22.54 26.38 -13.00
N LYS A 240 -21.65 26.70 -12.04
CA LYS A 240 -20.38 27.40 -12.31
C LYS A 240 -19.21 26.45 -12.48
N THR A 241 -18.18 26.90 -13.18
CA THR A 241 -16.93 26.15 -13.34
C THR A 241 -16.00 26.33 -12.13
N LEU A 242 -15.08 25.40 -11.91
CA LEU A 242 -14.03 25.55 -10.90
C LEU A 242 -13.17 26.82 -11.13
N SER A 243 -12.96 27.23 -12.39
CA SER A 243 -12.27 28.49 -12.72
C SER A 243 -13.03 29.73 -12.26
N ASP A 244 -14.35 29.75 -12.38
CA ASP A 244 -15.17 30.92 -11.99
C ASP A 244 -15.10 31.18 -10.48
N LEU A 245 -14.92 30.12 -9.71
CA LEU A 245 -14.89 30.15 -8.25
C LEU A 245 -13.52 30.58 -7.70
N LYS A 246 -12.48 30.60 -8.53
CA LYS A 246 -11.14 31.10 -8.17
C LYS A 246 -10.57 30.52 -6.85
N PHE A 247 -10.89 29.27 -6.50
CA PHE A 247 -10.48 28.57 -5.26
C PHE A 247 -8.99 28.74 -4.92
N GLY A 248 -8.11 28.62 -5.92
CA GLY A 248 -6.67 28.74 -5.73
C GLY A 248 -6.22 30.13 -5.30
N THR A 249 -6.80 31.18 -5.88
CA THR A 249 -6.50 32.59 -5.54
C THR A 249 -7.13 33.03 -4.22
N ALA A 250 -8.34 32.56 -3.91
CA ALA A 250 -9.06 32.98 -2.72
C ALA A 250 -8.55 32.32 -1.44
N LEU A 251 -8.04 31.07 -1.51
CA LEU A 251 -7.81 30.24 -0.32
C LEU A 251 -6.49 29.46 -0.32
N ASP A 252 -5.66 29.59 -1.36
CA ASP A 252 -4.52 28.70 -1.58
C ASP A 252 -4.93 27.20 -1.48
N ALA A 253 -6.15 26.91 -1.96
CA ALA A 253 -6.79 25.61 -1.81
C ALA A 253 -7.10 24.99 -3.18
N HIS A 254 -7.00 23.66 -3.27
CA HIS A 254 -7.14 22.92 -4.51
C HIS A 254 -8.19 21.82 -4.40
N VAL A 255 -9.13 21.79 -5.34
CA VAL A 255 -10.10 20.69 -5.47
C VAL A 255 -9.38 19.48 -6.06
N VAL A 256 -9.35 18.39 -5.30
CA VAL A 256 -8.68 17.13 -5.64
C VAL A 256 -9.64 16.15 -6.30
N THR A 257 -10.89 16.13 -5.86
CA THR A 257 -11.91 15.22 -6.40
C THR A 257 -13.29 15.84 -6.24
N VAL A 258 -14.14 15.65 -7.25
CA VAL A 258 -15.59 15.91 -7.17
C VAL A 258 -16.29 14.56 -7.14
N LEU A 259 -17.10 14.33 -6.11
CA LEU A 259 -17.94 13.13 -5.98
C LEU A 259 -19.38 13.53 -6.33
N ARG A 260 -19.95 12.81 -7.30
CA ARG A 260 -21.31 13.04 -7.83
C ARG A 260 -22.06 11.72 -7.82
N GLY A 261 -22.75 11.44 -6.72
CA GLY A 261 -23.29 10.10 -6.45
C GLY A 261 -22.15 9.07 -6.42
N ASP A 262 -22.25 8.03 -7.27
CA ASP A 262 -21.20 7.00 -7.40
C ASP A 262 -20.05 7.40 -8.34
N LYS A 263 -20.20 8.49 -9.11
CA LYS A 263 -19.16 8.94 -10.03
C LYS A 263 -18.12 9.79 -9.31
N ARG A 264 -16.85 9.45 -9.49
CA ARG A 264 -15.70 10.18 -8.95
C ARG A 264 -14.93 10.84 -10.08
N VAL A 265 -14.93 12.16 -10.12
CA VAL A 265 -14.11 12.95 -11.03
C VAL A 265 -12.82 13.29 -10.30
N PHE A 266 -11.79 12.50 -10.56
CA PHE A 266 -10.45 12.73 -10.02
C PHE A 266 -9.76 13.83 -10.81
N ALA A 267 -9.02 14.71 -10.13
CA ALA A 267 -8.24 15.77 -10.78
C ALA A 267 -9.10 16.63 -11.73
N PRO A 268 -10.19 17.24 -11.25
CA PRO A 268 -11.10 17.99 -12.11
C PRO A 268 -10.35 19.15 -12.79
N THR A 269 -10.58 19.31 -14.09
CA THR A 269 -10.02 20.43 -14.86
C THR A 269 -10.67 21.76 -14.46
N ALA A 270 -10.05 22.88 -14.81
CA ALA A 270 -10.59 24.22 -14.51
C ALA A 270 -12.03 24.42 -15.02
N GLY A 271 -12.40 23.80 -16.16
CA GLY A 271 -13.74 23.86 -16.74
C GLY A 271 -14.79 22.92 -16.13
N GLU A 272 -14.47 22.15 -15.07
CA GLU A 272 -15.45 21.25 -14.45
C GLU A 272 -16.60 22.05 -13.82
N VAL A 273 -17.83 21.76 -14.26
CA VAL A 273 -19.05 22.43 -13.78
C VAL A 273 -19.57 21.74 -12.53
N LEU A 274 -19.73 22.50 -11.45
CA LEU A 274 -20.28 22.03 -10.19
C LEU A 274 -21.80 21.89 -10.24
N ARG A 275 -22.33 20.86 -9.57
CA ARG A 275 -23.76 20.58 -9.46
C ARG A 275 -24.18 20.55 -8.01
N GLU A 276 -25.48 20.74 -7.78
CA GLU A 276 -26.06 20.58 -6.46
C GLU A 276 -25.81 19.17 -5.91
N GLY A 277 -25.41 19.08 -4.64
CA GLY A 277 -25.07 17.84 -3.98
C GLY A 277 -23.68 17.27 -4.32
N ASP A 278 -22.89 17.95 -5.17
CA ASP A 278 -21.50 17.57 -5.39
C ASP A 278 -20.70 17.67 -4.08
N LEU A 279 -19.83 16.69 -3.83
CA LEU A 279 -18.89 16.69 -2.72
C LEU A 279 -17.48 16.95 -3.22
N LEU A 280 -16.91 18.08 -2.82
CA LEU A 280 -15.58 18.54 -3.19
C LEU A 280 -14.58 18.12 -2.12
N LEU A 281 -13.64 17.26 -2.49
CA LEU A 281 -12.47 16.98 -1.67
C LEU A 281 -11.41 18.06 -1.95
N VAL A 282 -11.18 18.94 -0.99
CA VAL A 282 -10.31 20.12 -1.12
C VAL A 282 -9.08 19.97 -0.23
N ARG A 283 -7.89 20.20 -0.79
CA ARG A 283 -6.63 20.29 -0.03
C ARG A 283 -6.37 21.76 0.31
N GLY A 284 -6.09 22.05 1.58
CA GLY A 284 -5.74 23.39 2.03
C GLY A 284 -5.37 23.45 3.51
N LYS A 285 -5.33 24.65 4.09
CA LYS A 285 -5.17 24.85 5.53
C LYS A 285 -6.54 25.02 6.18
N LEU A 286 -6.74 24.41 7.35
CA LEU A 286 -8.00 24.52 8.10
C LEU A 286 -8.34 25.97 8.47
N ALA A 287 -7.31 26.80 8.73
CA ALA A 287 -7.51 28.21 9.04
C ALA A 287 -8.15 28.98 7.87
N ASP A 288 -7.72 28.72 6.64
CA ASP A 288 -8.26 29.38 5.44
C ASP A 288 -9.69 28.91 5.13
N LEU A 289 -9.96 27.62 5.33
CA LEU A 289 -11.29 27.05 5.17
C LEU A 289 -12.29 27.56 6.23
N ARG A 290 -11.85 27.77 7.48
CA ARG A 290 -12.66 28.41 8.53
C ARG A 290 -12.96 29.88 8.23
N ARG A 291 -12.08 30.59 7.52
CA ARG A 291 -12.32 31.98 7.10
C ARG A 291 -13.49 32.08 6.13
N LEU A 292 -13.69 31.09 5.25
CA LEU A 292 -14.84 31.06 4.34
C LEU A 292 -16.18 31.04 5.08
N LEU A 293 -16.28 30.22 6.12
CA LEU A 293 -17.53 30.03 6.86
C LEU A 293 -18.07 31.32 7.48
N ARG A 294 -17.23 32.34 7.67
CA ARG A 294 -17.63 33.65 8.20
C ARG A 294 -18.49 34.46 7.26
N PHE A 295 -18.36 34.23 5.95
CA PHE A 295 -19.15 34.90 4.92
C PHE A 295 -20.46 34.16 4.59
N ARG A 296 -20.78 33.10 5.33
CA ARG A 296 -22.02 32.34 5.15
C ARG A 296 -23.24 33.24 5.38
N GLY A 297 -24.17 33.22 4.42
CA GLY A 297 -25.40 34.01 4.48
C GLY A 297 -25.22 35.52 4.34
N ALA A 298 -24.05 35.99 3.92
CA ALA A 298 -23.77 37.42 3.80
C ALA A 298 -24.30 38.00 2.48
N HIS A 299 -24.83 39.22 2.52
CA HIS A 299 -25.30 39.93 1.32
C HIS A 299 -24.42 41.14 1.02
N ILE A 300 -23.98 41.27 -0.24
CA ILE A 300 -23.18 42.39 -0.72
C ILE A 300 -24.10 43.48 -1.25
N ARG A 301 -24.00 44.69 -0.69
CA ARG A 301 -24.63 45.91 -1.21
C ARG A 301 -23.55 46.97 -1.47
N GLN A 302 -23.89 47.99 -2.24
CA GLN A 302 -23.00 49.15 -2.43
C GLN A 302 -23.08 50.04 -1.18
N ALA A 303 -21.95 50.60 -0.75
CA ALA A 303 -21.97 51.54 0.35
C ALA A 303 -22.79 52.80 -0.03
N SER A 304 -23.52 53.36 0.93
CA SER A 304 -24.32 54.56 0.68
C SER A 304 -23.40 55.79 0.50
N ALA A 305 -23.85 56.77 -0.29
CA ALA A 305 -23.14 58.05 -0.42
C ALA A 305 -22.93 58.75 0.93
N GLN A 306 -23.86 58.57 1.87
CA GLN A 306 -23.77 59.09 3.23
C GLN A 306 -22.59 58.49 4.01
N PHE A 307 -22.28 57.20 3.81
CA PHE A 307 -21.11 56.55 4.41
C PHE A 307 -19.81 57.15 3.85
N ALA A 308 -19.71 57.30 2.54
CA ALA A 308 -18.53 57.84 1.88
C ALA A 308 -18.17 59.24 2.43
N SER A 309 -19.18 60.09 2.66
CA SER A 309 -19.00 61.42 3.23
C SER A 309 -18.60 61.42 4.71
N HIS A 310 -19.00 60.43 5.52
CA HIS A 310 -18.63 60.35 6.95
C HIS A 310 -17.20 59.82 7.16
N VAL A 311 -16.74 58.94 6.27
CA VAL A 311 -15.41 58.31 6.39
C VAL A 311 -14.32 59.13 5.70
N ALA A 312 -14.64 59.81 4.60
CA ALA A 312 -13.70 60.59 3.81
C ALA A 312 -12.81 61.57 4.62
N PRO A 313 -13.31 62.32 5.63
CA PRO A 313 -12.48 63.28 6.36
C PRO A 313 -11.33 62.68 7.18
N ARG A 314 -11.33 61.36 7.40
CA ARG A 314 -10.29 60.65 8.18
C ARG A 314 -9.11 60.17 7.32
N TYR A 315 -9.25 60.25 6.01
CA TYR A 315 -8.25 59.81 5.06
C TYR A 315 -7.67 61.02 4.35
N GLU A 316 -6.37 60.99 4.14
CA GLU A 316 -5.69 61.89 3.23
C GLU A 316 -5.26 61.12 1.99
N ALA A 317 -5.36 61.78 0.84
CA ALA A 317 -4.83 61.27 -0.41
C ALA A 317 -3.40 61.77 -0.60
N ARG A 318 -2.49 60.83 -0.83
CA ARG A 318 -1.11 61.09 -1.25
C ARG A 318 -0.77 60.19 -2.43
N SER A 319 0.28 60.52 -3.15
CA SER A 319 0.77 59.72 -4.26
C SER A 319 2.28 59.59 -4.20
N PHE A 320 2.84 58.53 -4.78
CA PHE A 320 4.27 58.40 -4.96
C PHE A 320 4.57 57.80 -6.32
N SER A 321 5.72 58.13 -6.89
CA SER A 321 6.16 57.62 -8.19
C SER A 321 7.14 56.47 -8.04
N ILE A 322 7.03 55.47 -8.91
CA ILE A 322 7.98 54.37 -9.02
C ILE A 322 9.24 54.89 -9.73
N LYS A 323 10.27 55.18 -8.94
CA LYS A 323 11.58 55.66 -9.42
C LYS A 323 12.69 54.60 -9.33
N ASP A 324 12.42 53.47 -8.68
CA ASP A 324 13.40 52.43 -8.39
C ASP A 324 13.23 51.23 -9.33
N HIS A 325 14.31 50.84 -10.01
CA HIS A 325 14.35 49.68 -10.92
C HIS A 325 14.01 48.36 -10.21
N VAL A 326 14.11 48.31 -8.87
CA VAL A 326 13.76 47.12 -8.07
C VAL A 326 12.28 46.73 -8.22
N TRP A 327 11.40 47.71 -8.47
CA TRP A 327 9.95 47.46 -8.61
C TRP A 327 9.50 47.38 -10.07
N GLU A 328 10.40 47.55 -11.03
CA GLU A 328 10.10 47.48 -12.46
C GLU A 328 9.70 46.04 -12.84
N GLY A 329 8.49 45.88 -13.36
CA GLY A 329 7.90 44.58 -13.70
C GLY A 329 7.25 43.84 -12.53
N ALA A 330 7.44 44.29 -11.28
CA ALA A 330 6.76 43.73 -10.11
C ALA A 330 5.28 44.12 -10.11
N HIS A 331 4.42 43.26 -9.56
CA HIS A 331 3.00 43.61 -9.36
C HIS A 331 2.81 44.48 -8.11
N LEU A 332 1.86 45.42 -8.14
CA LEU A 332 1.58 46.32 -7.00
C LEU A 332 1.36 45.58 -5.68
N ARG A 333 0.73 44.39 -5.69
CA ARG A 333 0.56 43.55 -4.49
C ARG A 333 1.86 43.14 -3.81
N GLU A 334 2.97 43.07 -4.54
CA GLU A 334 4.27 42.64 -4.03
C GLU A 334 4.91 43.70 -3.14
N MET A 335 4.56 44.97 -3.32
CA MET A 335 4.96 46.07 -2.43
C MET A 335 4.33 45.96 -1.04
N LYS A 336 3.26 45.17 -0.89
CA LYS A 336 2.57 44.90 0.39
C LYS A 336 2.21 46.17 1.18
N LEU A 337 1.88 47.27 0.49
CA LEU A 337 1.59 48.58 1.09
C LEU A 337 0.57 48.48 2.23
N ARG A 338 -0.48 47.69 2.03
CA ARG A 338 -1.53 47.41 3.02
C ARG A 338 -1.00 46.70 4.28
N GLN A 339 -0.12 45.72 4.12
CA GLN A 339 0.39 44.93 5.25
C GLN A 339 1.47 45.69 6.04
N LYS A 340 2.29 46.47 5.33
CA LYS A 340 3.41 47.20 5.90
C LYS A 340 2.99 48.55 6.52
N TYR A 341 2.07 49.27 5.88
CA TYR A 341 1.71 50.64 6.24
C TYR A 341 0.22 50.86 6.51
N ARG A 342 -0.63 49.83 6.34
CA ARG A 342 -2.10 49.90 6.55
C ARG A 342 -2.84 50.92 5.68
N VAL A 343 -2.25 51.33 4.56
CA VAL A 343 -2.87 52.23 3.57
C VAL A 343 -3.67 51.48 2.49
N ILE A 344 -4.59 52.19 1.84
CA ILE A 344 -5.36 51.73 0.68
C ILE A 344 -4.67 52.24 -0.59
N ALA A 345 -4.22 51.35 -1.47
CA ALA A 345 -3.87 51.76 -2.84
C ALA A 345 -5.18 52.02 -3.59
N ALA A 346 -5.39 53.25 -4.05
CA ALA A 346 -6.64 53.70 -4.62
C ALA A 346 -6.61 53.71 -6.15
N VAL A 347 -5.55 54.28 -6.74
CA VAL A 347 -5.46 54.48 -8.19
C VAL A 347 -4.01 54.33 -8.65
N LEU A 348 -3.82 53.71 -9.81
CA LEU A 348 -2.58 53.71 -10.58
C LEU A 348 -2.73 54.71 -11.73
N GLU A 349 -1.84 55.70 -11.79
CA GLU A 349 -1.74 56.70 -12.86
C GLU A 349 -0.51 56.37 -13.74
N ARG A 350 -0.74 56.22 -15.04
CA ARG A 350 0.29 55.98 -16.07
C ARG A 350 0.02 56.83 -17.30
N GLU A 351 0.94 57.73 -17.65
CA GLU A 351 0.87 58.57 -18.87
C GLU A 351 -0.55 59.18 -19.07
N ASP A 352 -1.11 59.80 -18.03
CA ASP A 352 -2.46 60.39 -17.96
C ASP A 352 -3.66 59.41 -17.95
N SER A 353 -3.42 58.10 -17.85
CA SER A 353 -4.48 57.11 -17.63
C SER A 353 -4.61 56.74 -16.15
N PHE A 354 -5.82 56.88 -15.60
CA PHE A 354 -6.14 56.48 -14.23
C PHE A 354 -6.86 55.14 -14.22
N ARG A 355 -6.33 54.16 -13.47
CA ARG A 355 -6.98 52.88 -13.20
C ARG A 355 -7.23 52.71 -11.72
N ALA A 356 -8.47 52.44 -11.33
CA ALA A 356 -8.84 52.10 -9.95
C ALA A 356 -9.18 50.61 -9.78
N ASP A 357 -9.56 49.93 -10.87
CA ASP A 357 -9.89 48.51 -10.87
C ASP A 357 -8.67 47.63 -11.14
N ARG A 358 -8.57 46.51 -10.41
CA ARG A 358 -7.54 45.46 -10.56
C ARG A 358 -6.08 45.93 -10.49
N ILE A 359 -5.82 47.11 -9.93
CA ILE A 359 -4.48 47.68 -9.81
C ILE A 359 -3.47 46.79 -9.06
N ALA A 360 -3.94 45.89 -8.18
CA ALA A 360 -3.10 44.98 -7.42
C ALA A 360 -2.38 43.93 -8.31
N ASP A 361 -2.91 43.62 -9.50
CA ASP A 361 -2.36 42.67 -10.47
C ASP A 361 -1.63 43.38 -11.63
N GLU A 362 -1.56 44.71 -11.64
CA GLU A 362 -0.86 45.45 -12.70
C GLU A 362 0.65 45.42 -12.44
N SER A 363 1.41 45.20 -13.52
CA SER A 363 2.88 45.30 -13.48
C SER A 363 3.28 46.77 -13.48
N LEU A 364 4.11 47.14 -12.52
CA LEU A 364 4.60 48.50 -12.33
C LEU A 364 5.69 48.82 -13.36
N ALA A 365 5.60 50.01 -13.94
CA ALA A 365 6.61 50.59 -14.82
C ALA A 365 7.26 51.80 -14.14
N LEU A 366 8.49 52.14 -14.55
CA LEU A 366 9.14 53.36 -14.10
C LEU A 366 8.33 54.58 -14.53
N GLY A 367 8.10 55.50 -13.59
CA GLY A 367 7.27 56.68 -13.79
C GLY A 367 5.79 56.47 -13.46
N ASP A 368 5.33 55.24 -13.21
CA ASP A 368 3.98 55.00 -12.68
C ASP A 368 3.79 55.75 -11.36
N ARG A 369 2.66 56.43 -11.20
CA ARG A 369 2.28 57.08 -9.94
C ARG A 369 1.17 56.30 -9.26
N ILE A 370 1.40 55.90 -8.01
CA ILE A 370 0.43 55.18 -7.19
C ILE A 370 -0.16 56.15 -6.19
N HIS A 371 -1.47 56.28 -6.19
CA HIS A 371 -2.20 57.07 -5.21
C HIS A 371 -2.68 56.17 -4.07
N VAL A 372 -2.43 56.63 -2.84
CA VAL A 372 -2.77 55.93 -1.60
C VAL A 372 -3.68 56.81 -0.73
N LEU A 373 -4.57 56.14 0.00
CA LEU A 373 -5.43 56.74 1.03
C LEU A 373 -5.03 56.15 2.39
N GLY A 374 -4.77 57.00 3.36
CA GLY A 374 -4.45 56.59 4.73
C GLY A 374 -4.73 57.71 5.73
N SER A 375 -4.71 57.39 7.03
CA SER A 375 -4.66 58.43 8.06
C SER A 375 -3.31 59.15 8.06
N GLN A 376 -3.24 60.31 8.71
CA GLN A 376 -2.00 61.09 8.81
C GLN A 376 -0.84 60.25 9.39
N GLU A 377 -1.10 59.47 10.45
CA GLU A 377 -0.12 58.55 11.05
C GLU A 377 0.36 57.46 10.06
N GLN A 378 -0.55 56.88 9.28
CA GLN A 378 -0.22 55.81 8.32
C GLN A 378 0.64 56.33 7.17
N LEU A 379 0.34 57.53 6.68
CA LEU A 379 1.12 58.19 5.62
C LEU A 379 2.50 58.60 6.13
N GLN A 380 2.59 59.09 7.38
CA GLN A 380 3.88 59.37 8.02
C GLN A 380 4.74 58.10 8.15
N MET A 381 4.15 56.96 8.52
CA MET A 381 4.87 55.67 8.54
C MET A 381 5.41 55.26 7.15
N MET A 382 4.74 55.64 6.06
CA MET A 382 5.25 55.40 4.71
C MET A 382 6.48 56.27 4.39
N GLU A 383 6.45 57.54 4.78
CA GLU A 383 7.55 58.49 4.62
C GLU A 383 8.78 58.06 5.44
N GLU A 384 8.59 57.69 6.70
CA GLU A 384 9.64 57.11 7.56
C GLU A 384 10.19 55.78 6.99
N GLY A 385 9.34 55.05 6.26
CA GLY A 385 9.70 53.83 5.53
C GLY A 385 10.45 54.06 4.22
N GLY A 386 10.81 55.31 3.88
CA GLY A 386 11.62 55.69 2.72
C GLY A 386 10.82 55.99 1.44
N ILE A 387 9.49 56.08 1.50
CA ILE A 387 8.64 56.40 0.34
C ILE A 387 8.29 57.89 0.37
N VAL A 388 8.76 58.65 -0.62
CA VAL A 388 8.44 60.08 -0.72
C VAL A 388 7.02 60.26 -1.25
N LEU A 389 6.16 60.90 -0.44
CA LEU A 389 4.77 61.17 -0.79
C LEU A 389 4.58 62.60 -1.34
N GLU A 390 3.72 62.72 -2.34
CA GLU A 390 3.28 63.94 -3.01
C GLU A 390 1.77 64.14 -2.78
N PRO A 391 1.25 65.38 -2.82
CA PRO A 391 -0.20 65.64 -2.77
C PRO A 391 -0.93 64.96 -3.93
N SER A 392 -2.07 64.32 -3.65
CA SER A 392 -2.90 63.64 -4.64
C SER A 392 -4.23 64.39 -4.84
N SER A 393 -4.71 64.45 -6.08
CA SER A 393 -5.97 65.10 -6.48
C SER A 393 -7.20 64.17 -6.37
N ILE A 394 -7.06 62.98 -5.80
CA ILE A 394 -8.18 62.03 -5.69
C ILE A 394 -9.30 62.57 -4.80
N ASN A 395 -10.51 62.55 -5.36
CA ASN A 395 -11.75 62.81 -4.64
C ASN A 395 -12.11 61.60 -3.75
N ILE A 396 -11.76 61.68 -2.46
CA ILE A 396 -11.92 60.59 -1.48
C ILE A 396 -13.40 60.16 -1.32
N PRO A 397 -14.38 61.06 -1.17
CA PRO A 397 -15.80 60.69 -1.16
C PRO A 397 -16.24 59.90 -2.41
N GLU A 398 -15.81 60.33 -3.60
CA GLU A 398 -16.18 59.69 -4.86
C GLU A 398 -15.55 58.30 -5.02
N PHE A 399 -14.29 58.16 -4.57
CA PHE A 399 -13.62 56.86 -4.51
C PHE A 399 -14.36 55.87 -3.61
N PHE A 400 -14.73 56.26 -2.39
CA PHE A 400 -15.46 55.36 -1.49
C PHE A 400 -16.88 55.06 -2.01
N ALA A 401 -17.57 56.02 -2.62
CA ALA A 401 -18.89 55.78 -3.21
C ALA A 401 -18.88 54.72 -4.34
N SER A 402 -17.77 54.63 -5.07
CA SER A 402 -17.60 53.70 -6.20
C SER A 402 -16.95 52.37 -5.81
N HIS A 403 -16.09 52.35 -4.78
CA HIS A 403 -15.25 51.19 -4.44
C HIS A 403 -15.51 50.58 -3.05
N ALA A 404 -16.38 51.19 -2.23
CA ALA A 404 -16.80 50.62 -0.95
C ALA A 404 -18.08 49.78 -1.06
N PHE A 405 -18.08 48.65 -0.37
CA PHE A 405 -19.17 47.68 -0.33
C PHE A 405 -19.56 47.39 1.10
N THR A 406 -20.87 47.25 1.34
CA THR A 406 -21.41 46.81 2.62
C THR A 406 -21.68 45.31 2.57
N LEU A 407 -21.25 44.63 3.62
CA LEU A 407 -21.57 43.24 3.88
C LEU A 407 -22.51 43.20 5.07
N GLN A 408 -23.77 42.87 4.81
CA GLN A 408 -24.76 42.72 5.88
C GLN A 408 -24.57 41.36 6.56
N VAL A 409 -24.33 41.39 7.87
CA VAL A 409 -24.19 40.19 8.72
C VAL A 409 -25.58 39.67 9.06
N THR A 410 -25.84 38.39 8.76
CA THR A 410 -27.11 37.72 9.08
C THR A 410 -26.98 36.87 10.33
N SER A 411 -28.10 36.42 10.90
CA SER A 411 -28.13 35.55 12.08
C SER A 411 -27.45 34.20 11.88
N GLU A 412 -27.22 33.77 10.64
CA GLU A 412 -26.52 32.53 10.29
C GLU A 412 -24.99 32.70 10.23
N SER A 413 -24.48 33.93 10.25
CA SER A 413 -23.05 34.19 10.18
C SER A 413 -22.38 33.91 11.53
N PRO A 414 -21.27 33.15 11.55
CA PRO A 414 -20.49 32.92 12.77
C PRO A 414 -19.69 34.15 13.23
N LEU A 415 -19.92 35.32 12.62
CA LEU A 415 -19.40 36.62 13.08
C LEU A 415 -20.24 37.19 14.23
N VAL A 416 -21.52 36.81 14.35
CA VAL A 416 -22.43 37.33 15.39
C VAL A 416 -21.92 36.94 16.79
N GLY A 417 -21.82 37.92 17.69
CA GLY A 417 -21.32 37.75 19.06
C GLY A 417 -19.79 37.71 19.17
N THR A 418 -19.06 38.11 18.12
CA THR A 418 -17.59 38.24 18.19
C THR A 418 -17.17 39.72 18.12
N PRO A 419 -16.24 40.17 18.99
CA PRO A 419 -15.64 41.51 18.86
C PRO A 419 -14.94 41.67 17.51
N LEU A 420 -15.00 42.86 16.92
CA LEU A 420 -14.47 43.13 15.57
C LEU A 420 -12.97 42.79 15.45
N LYS A 421 -12.18 43.04 16.49
CA LYS A 421 -10.75 42.69 16.61
C LYS A 421 -10.50 41.18 16.58
N GLU A 422 -11.35 40.41 17.26
CA GLU A 422 -11.24 38.96 17.39
C GLU A 422 -11.85 38.21 16.21
N SER A 423 -12.74 38.89 15.48
CA SER A 423 -13.36 38.36 14.26
C SER A 423 -12.33 37.97 13.20
N GLN A 424 -11.08 38.45 13.27
CA GLN A 424 -10.01 38.34 12.26
C GLN A 424 -10.52 38.60 10.82
N ILE A 425 -11.60 39.38 10.68
CA ILE A 425 -12.11 39.84 9.39
C ILE A 425 -11.24 41.01 8.89
N VAL A 426 -10.68 41.75 9.85
CA VAL A 426 -9.62 42.74 9.67
C VAL A 426 -8.36 42.02 9.17
N GLY A 427 -7.91 42.37 7.96
CA GLY A 427 -6.72 41.77 7.35
C GLY A 427 -6.98 40.55 6.45
N LEU A 428 -8.24 40.18 6.18
CA LEU A 428 -8.55 39.20 5.14
C LEU A 428 -8.03 39.67 3.77
N LEU A 429 -7.58 38.71 2.95
CA LEU A 429 -6.95 38.88 1.63
C LEU A 429 -7.63 40.03 0.84
N ASP A 430 -6.84 41.00 0.42
CA ASP A 430 -7.20 42.16 -0.43
C ASP A 430 -8.45 43.02 -0.08
N LEU A 431 -8.94 42.98 1.18
CA LEU A 431 -10.13 43.76 1.61
C LEU A 431 -9.88 44.68 2.81
N ASN A 432 -9.99 46.00 2.63
CA ASN A 432 -9.85 46.95 3.75
C ASN A 432 -11.19 47.19 4.45
N LEU A 433 -11.31 46.76 5.70
CA LEU A 433 -12.46 47.09 6.54
C LEU A 433 -12.34 48.56 6.97
N LEU A 434 -13.33 49.37 6.62
CA LEU A 434 -13.41 50.78 6.97
C LEU A 434 -14.16 51.02 8.30
N GLY A 435 -15.07 50.12 8.66
CA GLY A 435 -15.83 50.21 9.91
C GLY A 435 -17.14 49.43 9.87
N LEU A 436 -17.94 49.61 10.93
CA LEU A 436 -19.25 48.99 11.12
C LEU A 436 -20.34 50.07 11.16
N HIS A 437 -21.46 49.81 10.48
CA HIS A 437 -22.63 50.67 10.47
C HIS A 437 -23.89 49.91 10.91
N ARG A 438 -24.58 50.42 11.92
CA ARG A 438 -25.85 49.87 12.43
C ARG A 438 -27.01 50.81 12.07
N GLU A 439 -27.96 50.32 11.26
CA GLU A 439 -29.06 51.13 10.75
C GLU A 439 -29.99 51.70 11.84
N MET A 440 -30.08 51.05 13.01
CA MET A 440 -31.04 51.46 14.06
C MET A 440 -30.67 52.76 14.78
N ASP A 441 -29.36 53.07 14.91
CA ASP A 441 -28.91 54.20 15.72
C ASP A 441 -28.24 55.30 14.87
N GLY A 442 -27.97 55.04 13.59
CA GLY A 442 -27.21 55.96 12.72
C GLY A 442 -25.76 56.19 13.18
N VAL A 443 -25.32 55.43 14.19
CA VAL A 443 -24.00 55.52 14.81
C VAL A 443 -23.04 54.61 14.07
N PHE A 444 -21.90 55.18 13.67
CA PHE A 444 -20.79 54.47 13.06
C PHE A 444 -19.86 53.99 14.16
N TYR A 445 -19.75 52.67 14.33
CA TYR A 445 -18.87 52.07 15.32
C TYR A 445 -17.54 51.76 14.64
N LEU A 446 -16.49 52.45 15.10
CA LEU A 446 -15.12 52.32 14.61
C LEU A 446 -14.18 51.72 15.67
N SER A 447 -14.71 51.35 16.84
CA SER A 447 -13.94 50.64 17.85
C SER A 447 -13.76 49.19 17.42
N GLU A 448 -12.51 48.72 17.39
CA GLU A 448 -12.21 47.30 17.15
C GLU A 448 -12.76 46.40 18.28
N GLU A 449 -13.22 46.98 19.39
CA GLU A 449 -13.73 46.26 20.56
C GLU A 449 -15.24 45.99 20.51
N GLU A 450 -15.96 46.58 19.54
CA GLU A 450 -17.41 46.40 19.42
C GLU A 450 -17.78 44.99 18.96
N GLU A 451 -18.80 44.39 19.59
CA GLU A 451 -19.34 43.10 19.21
C GLU A 451 -20.24 43.21 17.96
N ILE A 452 -19.99 42.33 16.99
CA ILE A 452 -20.80 42.25 15.77
C ILE A 452 -22.15 41.60 16.10
N VAL A 453 -23.26 42.25 15.75
CA VAL A 453 -24.62 41.71 15.89
C VAL A 453 -25.27 41.46 14.53
N SER A 454 -26.28 40.60 14.52
CA SER A 454 -27.09 40.37 13.31
C SER A 454 -27.76 41.68 12.85
N GLY A 455 -27.62 41.99 11.56
CA GLY A 455 -28.09 43.22 10.95
C GLY A 455 -27.00 44.28 10.76
N ASP A 456 -25.81 44.12 11.36
CA ASP A 456 -24.70 45.04 11.17
C ASP A 456 -24.18 45.02 9.73
N ASN A 457 -23.82 46.19 9.22
CA ASN A 457 -23.21 46.35 7.90
C ASN A 457 -21.71 46.61 8.05
N LEU A 458 -20.91 45.63 7.69
CA LEU A 458 -19.44 45.75 7.65
C LEU A 458 -19.02 46.37 6.32
N VAL A 459 -18.28 47.47 6.35
CA VAL A 459 -17.94 48.19 5.12
C VAL A 459 -16.51 47.92 4.69
N PHE A 460 -16.34 47.43 3.46
CA PHE A 460 -15.07 47.03 2.88
C PHE A 460 -14.74 47.82 1.62
N VAL A 461 -13.45 48.05 1.36
CA VAL A 461 -12.92 48.51 0.07
C VAL A 461 -12.09 47.40 -0.56
N GLY A 462 -12.37 47.08 -1.83
CA GLY A 462 -11.64 46.07 -2.60
C GLY A 462 -12.37 45.65 -3.89
N GLU A 463 -11.86 44.64 -4.59
CA GLU A 463 -12.43 44.20 -5.86
C GLU A 463 -13.80 43.53 -5.68
N ARG A 464 -14.83 44.04 -6.34
CA ARG A 464 -16.21 43.51 -6.29
C ARG A 464 -16.30 42.03 -6.68
N ALA A 465 -15.52 41.62 -7.69
CA ALA A 465 -15.48 40.25 -8.16
C ALA A 465 -14.89 39.29 -7.11
N PHE A 466 -13.89 39.74 -6.36
CA PHE A 466 -13.27 38.98 -5.29
C PHE A 466 -14.24 38.80 -4.10
N MET A 467 -14.91 39.88 -3.67
CA MET A 467 -15.94 39.82 -2.63
C MET A 467 -17.08 38.86 -2.99
N ARG A 468 -17.57 38.94 -4.23
CA ARG A 468 -18.63 38.05 -4.72
C ARG A 468 -18.19 36.58 -4.70
N GLY A 469 -16.93 36.31 -5.03
CA GLY A 469 -16.34 34.97 -4.94
C GLY A 469 -16.30 34.43 -3.51
N LEU A 470 -15.87 35.25 -2.54
CA LEU A 470 -15.83 34.84 -1.12
C LEU A 470 -17.21 34.54 -0.55
N VAL A 471 -18.21 35.38 -0.85
CA VAL A 471 -19.59 35.15 -0.40
C VAL A 471 -20.15 33.86 -1.02
N GLN A 472 -19.91 33.62 -2.31
CA GLN A 472 -20.31 32.38 -2.96
C GLN A 472 -19.62 31.16 -2.33
N LEU A 473 -18.30 31.21 -2.11
CA LEU A 473 -17.56 30.12 -1.45
C LEU A 473 -18.02 29.89 0.00
N GLY A 474 -18.56 30.90 0.68
CA GLY A 474 -19.15 30.80 2.01
C GLY A 474 -20.45 29.99 2.08
N GLU A 475 -21.09 29.70 0.94
CA GLU A 475 -22.26 28.81 0.86
C GLU A 475 -21.90 27.32 0.99
N LEU A 476 -20.61 26.96 0.87
CA LEU A 476 -20.18 25.57 0.97
C LEU A 476 -20.27 25.05 2.40
N GLU A 477 -20.75 23.82 2.56
CA GLU A 477 -20.85 23.18 3.86
C GLU A 477 -19.66 22.27 4.11
N ILE A 478 -19.01 22.41 5.27
CA ILE A 478 -17.98 21.44 5.68
C ILE A 478 -18.67 20.17 6.15
N GLU A 479 -18.55 19.10 5.38
CA GLU A 479 -19.11 17.80 5.75
C GLU A 479 -18.16 17.03 6.67
N SER A 480 -16.85 17.12 6.44
CA SER A 480 -15.85 16.51 7.35
C SER A 480 -14.49 17.19 7.27
N THR A 481 -13.84 17.28 8.44
CA THR A 481 -12.47 17.83 8.60
C THR A 481 -11.39 16.75 8.74
N ASN A 482 -11.82 15.51 8.95
CA ASN A 482 -10.97 14.32 9.00
C ASN A 482 -11.38 13.39 7.86
N VAL A 483 -11.01 13.75 6.64
CA VAL A 483 -10.97 12.76 5.58
C VAL A 483 -9.65 12.01 5.78
N ASP A 484 -9.69 10.90 6.54
CA ASP A 484 -8.65 9.88 6.47
C ASP A 484 -8.73 9.21 5.09
N SER A 485 -8.37 9.96 4.05
CA SER A 485 -8.00 9.34 2.81
C SER A 485 -6.54 8.96 2.97
N ASP A 486 -6.29 7.67 3.08
CA ASP A 486 -5.03 7.13 2.61
C ASP A 486 -4.74 7.80 1.26
N ILE A 487 -3.65 8.59 1.22
CA ILE A 487 -3.18 9.25 -0.01
C ILE A 487 -3.00 8.19 -1.13
N GLU A 488 -2.84 6.92 -0.72
CA GLU A 488 -2.95 5.71 -1.51
C GLU A 488 -4.33 5.04 -1.37
N SER A 489 -5.10 5.00 -2.45
CA SER A 489 -6.23 4.07 -2.56
C SER A 489 -5.81 2.87 -3.42
N SER A 490 -6.67 1.85 -3.54
CA SER A 490 -6.43 0.73 -4.46
C SER A 490 -6.24 1.17 -5.93
N GLU A 491 -6.70 2.38 -6.28
CA GLU A 491 -6.67 2.91 -7.65
C GLU A 491 -5.68 4.08 -7.84
N VAL A 492 -5.39 4.85 -6.78
CA VAL A 492 -4.52 6.04 -6.82
C VAL A 492 -3.28 5.79 -5.97
N GLY A 493 -2.09 5.96 -6.54
CA GLY A 493 -0.80 5.77 -5.86
C GLY A 493 0.01 7.06 -5.77
N VAL A 494 0.99 7.05 -4.87
CA VAL A 494 2.05 8.06 -4.78
C VAL A 494 3.36 7.43 -5.25
N VAL A 495 4.14 8.17 -6.04
CA VAL A 495 5.40 7.72 -6.61
C VAL A 495 6.44 8.83 -6.48
N GLU A 496 7.68 8.47 -6.15
CA GLU A 496 8.82 9.37 -6.19
C GLU A 496 9.56 9.19 -7.52
N ALA A 497 9.76 10.28 -8.25
CA ALA A 497 10.43 10.29 -9.55
C ALA A 497 11.48 11.40 -9.59
N ILE A 498 12.68 11.11 -10.07
CA ILE A 498 13.74 12.11 -10.31
C ILE A 498 13.73 12.50 -11.79
N LEU A 499 14.09 13.74 -12.09
CA LEU A 499 14.31 14.14 -13.48
C LEU A 499 15.55 13.46 -14.05
N SER A 500 15.40 12.85 -15.23
CA SER A 500 16.51 12.28 -15.99
C SER A 500 17.55 13.37 -16.33
N PRO A 501 18.87 13.05 -16.39
CA PRO A 501 19.91 14.01 -16.79
C PRO A 501 19.71 14.64 -18.17
N ARG A 502 18.86 14.05 -19.01
CA ARG A 502 18.52 14.55 -20.36
C ARG A 502 17.10 15.09 -20.45
N SER A 503 16.46 15.33 -19.31
CA SER A 503 15.05 15.73 -19.25
C SER A 503 14.83 17.09 -19.92
N LYS A 504 13.84 17.16 -20.82
CA LYS A 504 13.42 18.42 -21.48
C LYS A 504 12.58 19.32 -20.57
N LEU A 505 12.37 18.88 -19.33
CA LEU A 505 11.60 19.57 -18.30
C LEU A 505 12.46 20.40 -17.36
N ILE A 506 13.80 20.30 -17.49
CA ILE A 506 14.74 21.15 -16.75
C ILE A 506 14.48 22.63 -17.12
N ASP A 507 14.52 23.49 -16.12
CA ASP A 507 14.22 24.93 -16.15
C ASP A 507 12.76 25.32 -16.47
N LYS A 508 11.86 24.34 -16.58
CA LYS A 508 10.41 24.60 -16.73
C LYS A 508 9.68 24.46 -15.40
N THR A 509 8.59 25.20 -15.22
CA THR A 509 7.73 25.04 -14.04
C THR A 509 6.67 23.96 -14.26
N ILE A 510 6.18 23.36 -13.17
CA ILE A 510 5.08 22.38 -13.21
C ILE A 510 3.83 22.94 -13.90
N ARG A 511 3.60 24.26 -13.78
CA ARG A 511 2.50 24.98 -14.43
C ARG A 511 2.71 25.11 -15.94
N ASP A 512 3.89 25.52 -16.39
CA ASP A 512 4.17 25.70 -17.83
C ASP A 512 4.05 24.39 -18.62
N ILE A 513 4.32 23.28 -17.95
CA ILE A 513 4.26 21.93 -18.52
C ILE A 513 2.82 21.39 -18.57
N ASN A 514 1.85 22.03 -17.88
CA ASN A 514 0.51 21.47 -17.62
C ASN A 514 0.62 20.01 -17.16
N PHE A 515 1.45 19.78 -16.14
CA PHE A 515 1.92 18.44 -15.76
C PHE A 515 0.79 17.43 -15.51
N SER A 516 -0.34 17.87 -14.93
CA SER A 516 -1.48 17.00 -14.69
C SER A 516 -2.20 16.56 -15.97
N ASP A 517 -2.40 17.47 -16.92
CA ASP A 517 -3.06 17.13 -18.18
C ASP A 517 -2.17 16.24 -19.05
N LYS A 518 -0.86 16.54 -19.10
CA LYS A 518 0.12 15.79 -19.91
C LYS A 518 0.36 14.38 -19.36
N TYR A 519 0.62 14.25 -18.06
CA TYR A 519 1.04 12.97 -17.46
C TYR A 519 -0.08 12.27 -16.68
N GLY A 520 -1.14 12.97 -16.30
CA GLY A 520 -2.19 12.44 -15.41
C GLY A 520 -1.74 12.30 -13.95
N PHE A 521 -0.72 13.08 -13.55
CA PHE A 521 -0.15 13.07 -12.21
C PHE A 521 -0.13 14.49 -11.63
N HIS A 522 -0.33 14.61 -10.32
CA HIS A 522 -0.12 15.86 -9.60
C HIS A 522 1.19 15.82 -8.83
N CYS A 523 2.01 16.86 -8.98
CA CYS A 523 3.17 17.05 -8.15
C CYS A 523 2.75 17.56 -6.76
N LEU A 524 2.94 16.71 -5.75
CA LEU A 524 2.63 16.98 -4.36
C LEU A 524 3.72 17.81 -3.68
N ALA A 525 4.99 17.52 -3.98
CA ALA A 525 6.16 18.18 -3.40
C ALA A 525 7.38 18.00 -4.29
N LEU A 526 8.34 18.91 -4.16
CA LEU A 526 9.68 18.81 -4.74
C LEU A 526 10.70 18.59 -3.62
N TRP A 527 11.73 17.81 -3.88
CA TRP A 527 12.86 17.62 -2.99
C TRP A 527 14.13 18.09 -3.69
N ARG A 528 14.77 19.12 -3.13
CA ARG A 528 15.98 19.72 -3.68
C ARG A 528 17.02 19.85 -2.58
N GLN A 529 18.22 19.31 -2.82
CA GLN A 529 19.38 19.43 -1.91
C GLN A 529 19.05 19.12 -0.43
N GLY A 530 18.29 18.06 -0.18
CA GLY A 530 17.94 17.65 1.18
C GLY A 530 16.81 18.44 1.85
N ARG A 531 16.12 19.33 1.12
CA ARG A 531 14.99 20.10 1.63
C ARG A 531 13.71 19.85 0.81
N PRO A 532 12.57 19.56 1.46
CA PRO A 532 11.27 19.46 0.79
C PRO A 532 10.66 20.85 0.54
N ILE A 533 10.39 21.18 -0.73
CA ILE A 533 9.64 22.35 -1.18
C ILE A 533 8.17 21.94 -1.35
N ARG A 534 7.26 22.66 -0.68
CA ARG A 534 5.83 22.28 -0.55
C ARG A 534 4.86 23.39 -0.95
N SER A 535 5.24 24.64 -0.74
CA SER A 535 4.48 25.80 -1.17
C SER A 535 4.91 26.21 -2.56
N ARG A 536 3.97 26.66 -3.39
CA ARG A 536 4.22 27.20 -4.74
C ARG A 536 4.91 26.24 -5.72
N VAL A 537 4.81 24.92 -5.49
CA VAL A 537 5.38 23.85 -6.35
C VAL A 537 5.03 24.03 -7.83
N ALA A 538 3.85 24.59 -8.13
CA ALA A 538 3.42 24.89 -9.49
C ALA A 538 4.31 25.90 -10.23
N ARG A 539 4.93 26.85 -9.53
CA ARG A 539 5.69 27.98 -10.09
C ARG A 539 7.21 27.84 -9.92
N GLU A 540 7.67 26.80 -9.23
CA GLU A 540 9.09 26.55 -9.05
C GLU A 540 9.68 25.92 -10.32
N PRO A 541 10.77 26.46 -10.88
CA PRO A 541 11.46 25.85 -12.01
C PRO A 541 12.16 24.57 -11.56
N LEU A 542 12.00 23.52 -12.36
CA LEU A 542 12.56 22.20 -12.12
C LEU A 542 14.06 22.17 -12.42
N HIS A 543 14.86 21.65 -11.50
CA HIS A 543 16.32 21.55 -11.64
C HIS A 543 16.76 20.09 -11.76
N PHE A 544 17.92 19.89 -12.37
CA PHE A 544 18.57 18.58 -12.37
C PHE A 544 18.81 18.08 -10.93
N GLY A 545 18.43 16.83 -10.66
CA GLY A 545 18.51 16.21 -9.34
C GLY A 545 17.31 16.48 -8.42
N ASP A 546 16.31 17.24 -8.86
CA ASP A 546 15.04 17.34 -8.14
C ASP A 546 14.32 15.99 -8.10
N ALA A 547 13.87 15.60 -6.91
CA ALA A 547 12.92 14.51 -6.77
C ALA A 547 11.49 15.07 -6.66
N LEU A 548 10.61 14.60 -7.52
CA LEU A 548 9.20 14.93 -7.53
C LEU A 548 8.41 13.85 -6.81
N LEU A 549 7.58 14.27 -5.86
CA LEU A 549 6.58 13.40 -5.26
C LEU A 549 5.29 13.53 -6.06
N LEU A 550 4.92 12.51 -6.82
CA LEU A 550 3.81 12.54 -7.77
C LEU A 550 2.65 11.65 -7.29
N ARG A 551 1.41 12.08 -7.53
CA ARG A 551 0.20 11.32 -7.23
C ARG A 551 -0.67 11.15 -8.46
N GLY A 552 -1.10 9.93 -8.75
CA GLY A 552 -1.94 9.65 -9.91
C GLY A 552 -2.42 8.19 -9.95
N PRO A 553 -3.15 7.80 -11.00
CA PRO A 553 -3.66 6.44 -11.14
C PRO A 553 -2.52 5.41 -11.17
N ARG A 554 -2.61 4.34 -10.37
CA ARG A 554 -1.55 3.31 -10.30
C ARG A 554 -1.19 2.74 -11.69
N ARG A 555 -2.18 2.58 -12.57
CA ARG A 555 -2.01 2.14 -13.97
C ARG A 555 -1.10 3.04 -14.82
N LYS A 556 -1.04 4.35 -14.52
CA LYS A 556 -0.22 5.31 -15.26
C LYS A 556 1.23 5.39 -14.73
N ILE A 557 1.53 4.79 -13.57
CA ILE A 557 2.89 4.84 -12.99
C ILE A 557 3.87 4.07 -13.89
N ALA A 558 3.44 2.96 -14.47
CA ALA A 558 4.25 2.20 -15.42
C ALA A 558 4.55 2.99 -16.70
N VAL A 559 3.62 3.84 -17.15
CA VAL A 559 3.81 4.72 -18.31
C VAL A 559 4.79 5.84 -17.98
N LEU A 560 4.64 6.46 -16.81
CA LEU A 560 5.56 7.49 -16.33
C LEU A 560 7.00 6.97 -16.18
N ALA A 561 7.16 5.71 -15.75
CA ALA A 561 8.47 5.08 -15.61
C ALA A 561 9.16 4.75 -16.95
N GLN A 562 8.41 4.73 -18.05
CA GLN A 562 8.94 4.53 -19.40
C GLN A 562 9.27 5.85 -20.11
N ASP A 563 8.88 6.99 -19.52
CA ASP A 563 9.13 8.30 -20.09
C ASP A 563 10.60 8.71 -19.91
N PRO A 564 11.29 9.15 -20.98
CA PRO A 564 12.72 9.47 -20.92
C PRO A 564 13.06 10.67 -20.02
N ASP A 565 12.08 11.51 -19.69
CA ASP A 565 12.28 12.69 -18.83
C ASP A 565 12.35 12.33 -17.34
N PHE A 566 11.97 11.11 -16.93
CA PHE A 566 11.89 10.69 -15.53
C PHE A 566 12.63 9.38 -15.22
N VAL A 567 13.11 9.28 -13.98
CA VAL A 567 13.62 8.06 -13.37
C VAL A 567 12.79 7.79 -12.12
N VAL A 568 11.90 6.82 -12.19
CA VAL A 568 11.01 6.46 -11.07
C VAL A 568 11.78 5.62 -10.04
N LEU A 569 11.89 6.11 -8.81
CA LEU A 569 12.67 5.49 -7.72
C LEU A 569 11.90 4.42 -6.93
N THR A 570 10.79 3.91 -7.47
CA THR A 570 10.01 2.87 -6.78
C THR A 570 10.57 1.50 -7.11
N ASP A 571 10.95 0.74 -6.07
CA ASP A 571 11.58 -0.58 -6.20
C ASP A 571 10.74 -1.64 -6.94
N GLU A 572 9.43 -1.40 -7.15
CA GLU A 572 8.55 -2.29 -7.90
C GLU A 572 7.55 -1.49 -8.73
N ILE A 573 7.79 -1.37 -10.04
CA ILE A 573 6.72 -1.02 -10.99
C ILE A 573 5.77 -2.23 -11.01
N PRO A 574 4.52 -2.14 -10.53
CA PRO A 574 3.62 -3.29 -10.56
C PRO A 574 3.31 -3.60 -12.02
N LYS A 575 3.80 -4.75 -12.53
CA LYS A 575 3.39 -5.22 -13.86
C LYS A 575 1.87 -5.36 -13.87
N ALA A 576 1.23 -4.82 -14.91
CA ALA A 576 -0.21 -4.96 -15.08
C ALA A 576 -0.56 -6.46 -15.16
N LYS A 577 -1.37 -6.93 -14.20
CA LYS A 577 -1.79 -8.33 -14.13
C LYS A 577 -2.74 -8.67 -15.28
N ARG A 578 -2.70 -9.92 -15.75
CA ARG A 578 -3.56 -10.41 -16.84
C ARG A 578 -4.89 -10.93 -16.29
N VAL A 579 -5.65 -10.05 -15.65
CA VAL A 579 -6.92 -10.39 -14.98
C VAL A 579 -7.92 -11.07 -15.93
N ALA A 580 -7.96 -10.65 -17.20
CA ALA A 580 -8.81 -11.26 -18.22
C ALA A 580 -8.46 -12.75 -18.52
N LYS A 581 -7.25 -13.20 -18.17
CA LYS A 581 -6.80 -14.58 -18.35
C LYS A 581 -6.98 -15.44 -17.09
N ALA A 582 -7.57 -14.89 -16.02
CA ALA A 582 -7.90 -15.64 -14.81
C ALA A 582 -8.74 -16.92 -15.07
N PRO A 583 -9.77 -16.91 -15.95
CA PRO A 583 -10.51 -18.14 -16.27
C PRO A 583 -9.65 -19.22 -16.91
N VAL A 584 -8.62 -18.84 -17.68
CA VAL A 584 -7.69 -19.78 -18.30
C VAL A 584 -6.79 -20.43 -17.25
N ALA A 585 -6.29 -19.66 -16.29
CA ALA A 585 -5.48 -20.20 -15.20
C ALA A 585 -6.31 -21.16 -14.30
N LEU A 586 -7.54 -20.79 -13.97
CA LEU A 586 -8.48 -21.67 -13.26
C LEU A 586 -8.84 -22.91 -14.10
N GLY A 587 -9.04 -22.76 -15.40
CA GLY A 587 -9.28 -23.86 -16.33
C GLY A 587 -8.11 -24.85 -16.39
N GLY A 588 -6.87 -24.37 -16.38
CA GLY A 588 -5.67 -25.21 -16.31
C GLY A 588 -5.55 -25.97 -14.99
N LEU A 589 -5.85 -25.31 -13.86
CA LEU A 589 -5.91 -25.99 -12.56
C LEU A 589 -7.02 -27.05 -12.53
N PHE A 590 -8.22 -26.71 -13.02
CA PHE A 590 -9.34 -27.62 -13.11
C PHE A 590 -9.01 -28.82 -14.00
N LEU A 591 -8.34 -28.61 -15.13
CA LEU A 591 -7.85 -29.67 -16.01
C LEU A 591 -6.89 -30.62 -15.28
N THR A 592 -5.89 -30.08 -14.56
CA THR A 592 -4.97 -30.90 -13.75
C THR A 592 -5.74 -31.76 -12.76
N ILE A 593 -6.67 -31.16 -12.01
CA ILE A 593 -7.46 -31.87 -11.00
C ILE A 593 -8.31 -32.94 -11.68
N LEU A 594 -9.01 -32.63 -12.76
CA LEU A 594 -9.88 -33.56 -13.46
C LEU A 594 -9.09 -34.78 -13.99
N LEU A 595 -7.96 -34.55 -14.64
CA LEU A 595 -7.11 -35.63 -15.16
C LEU A 595 -6.54 -36.50 -14.03
N ALA A 596 -6.16 -35.90 -12.90
CA ALA A 596 -5.62 -36.62 -11.76
C ALA A 596 -6.70 -37.39 -10.96
N VAL A 597 -7.91 -36.84 -10.82
CA VAL A 597 -9.03 -37.49 -10.11
C VAL A 597 -9.52 -38.71 -10.86
N PHE A 598 -9.78 -38.55 -12.16
CA PHE A 598 -10.27 -39.65 -12.99
C PHE A 598 -9.18 -40.67 -13.34
N GLN A 599 -7.95 -40.47 -12.85
CA GLN A 599 -6.82 -41.38 -13.06
C GLN A 599 -6.57 -41.64 -14.56
N VAL A 600 -6.92 -40.67 -15.41
CA VAL A 600 -6.69 -40.74 -16.87
C VAL A 600 -5.19 -40.77 -17.15
N PHE A 601 -4.44 -39.99 -16.37
CA PHE A 601 -2.99 -39.97 -16.38
C PHE A 601 -2.43 -39.90 -14.96
N PRO A 602 -1.20 -40.40 -14.74
CA PRO A 602 -0.45 -40.13 -13.51
C PRO A 602 -0.37 -38.64 -13.17
N ALA A 603 -0.28 -38.30 -11.89
CA ALA A 603 -0.33 -36.92 -11.39
C ALA A 603 0.72 -35.99 -12.04
N HIS A 604 1.92 -36.49 -12.36
CA HIS A 604 2.97 -35.72 -13.01
C HIS A 604 2.60 -35.30 -14.44
N ILE A 605 1.99 -36.20 -15.22
CA ILE A 605 1.48 -35.91 -16.57
C ILE A 605 0.28 -34.97 -16.49
N ALA A 606 -0.66 -35.20 -15.56
CA ALA A 606 -1.81 -34.33 -15.37
C ALA A 606 -1.39 -32.88 -15.05
N THR A 607 -0.43 -32.72 -14.14
CA THR A 607 0.11 -31.40 -13.75
C THR A 607 0.85 -30.73 -14.91
N PHE A 608 1.67 -31.49 -15.64
CA PHE A 608 2.38 -30.97 -16.81
C PHE A 608 1.42 -30.56 -17.94
N ALA A 609 0.34 -31.31 -18.16
CA ALA A 609 -0.72 -30.97 -19.10
C ALA A 609 -1.44 -29.67 -18.73
N GLY A 610 -1.79 -29.50 -17.44
CA GLY A 610 -2.34 -28.24 -16.94
C GLY A 610 -1.40 -27.07 -17.13
N ALA A 611 -0.12 -27.21 -16.75
CA ALA A 611 0.90 -26.18 -16.96
C ALA A 611 1.05 -25.79 -18.45
N THR A 612 1.07 -26.79 -19.33
CA THR A 612 1.12 -26.60 -20.79
C THR A 612 -0.11 -25.86 -21.29
N PHE A 613 -1.31 -26.22 -20.82
CA PHE A 613 -2.56 -25.51 -21.13
C PHE A 613 -2.45 -24.02 -20.76
N VAL A 614 -1.99 -23.68 -19.56
CA VAL A 614 -1.93 -22.28 -19.12
C VAL A 614 -0.92 -21.46 -19.94
N ALA A 615 0.18 -22.09 -20.37
CA ALA A 615 1.17 -21.49 -21.25
C ALA A 615 0.62 -21.28 -22.68
N LEU A 616 -0.01 -22.29 -23.27
CA LEU A 616 -0.56 -22.25 -24.64
C LEU A 616 -1.62 -21.16 -24.80
N PHE A 617 -2.52 -21.01 -23.84
CA PHE A 617 -3.61 -20.02 -23.89
C PHE A 617 -3.19 -18.62 -23.41
N GLY A 618 -1.89 -18.41 -23.13
CA GLY A 618 -1.29 -17.11 -22.86
C GLY A 618 -1.63 -16.53 -21.50
N ALA A 619 -1.95 -17.36 -20.50
CA ALA A 619 -2.08 -16.90 -19.12
C ALA A 619 -0.69 -16.63 -18.50
N ILE A 620 0.32 -17.41 -18.87
CA ILE A 620 1.73 -17.18 -18.50
C ILE A 620 2.64 -17.30 -19.74
N HIS A 621 3.65 -16.42 -19.85
CA HIS A 621 4.69 -16.56 -20.89
C HIS A 621 5.84 -17.44 -20.40
N MET A 622 6.51 -18.17 -21.30
CA MET A 622 7.58 -19.09 -20.91
C MET A 622 8.74 -18.41 -20.15
N ARG A 623 9.08 -17.16 -20.50
CA ARG A 623 10.09 -16.37 -19.76
C ARG A 623 9.67 -16.06 -18.33
N GLU A 624 8.37 -15.88 -18.09
CA GLU A 624 7.84 -15.68 -16.74
C GLU A 624 7.85 -17.01 -15.99
N ALA A 625 7.38 -18.07 -16.64
CA ALA A 625 7.39 -19.41 -16.06
C ALA A 625 8.79 -19.83 -15.57
N TYR A 626 9.84 -19.65 -16.40
CA TYR A 626 11.22 -19.95 -16.00
C TYR A 626 11.75 -19.11 -14.83
N ARG A 627 11.28 -17.87 -14.65
CA ARG A 627 11.68 -17.02 -13.52
C ARG A 627 11.01 -17.42 -12.21
N GLU A 628 9.88 -18.09 -12.31
CA GLU A 628 9.03 -18.44 -11.16
C GLU A 628 9.30 -19.84 -10.63
N VAL A 629 10.03 -20.65 -11.41
CA VAL A 629 10.55 -21.94 -10.95
C VAL A 629 11.66 -21.72 -9.93
N GLU A 630 11.53 -22.34 -8.75
CA GLU A 630 12.63 -22.42 -7.78
C GLU A 630 13.65 -23.47 -8.22
N TRP A 631 14.51 -23.13 -9.17
CA TRP A 631 15.54 -24.03 -9.70
C TRP A 631 16.39 -24.68 -8.61
N ARG A 632 16.67 -23.94 -7.53
CA ARG A 632 17.36 -24.45 -6.34
C ARG A 632 16.73 -25.74 -5.79
N VAL A 633 15.40 -25.79 -5.73
CA VAL A 633 14.66 -26.95 -5.22
C VAL A 633 14.66 -28.08 -6.23
N ILE A 634 14.61 -27.78 -7.54
CA ILE A 634 14.71 -28.80 -8.61
C ILE A 634 16.04 -29.53 -8.53
N PHE A 635 17.15 -28.78 -8.49
CA PHE A 635 18.49 -29.37 -8.39
C PHE A 635 18.66 -30.14 -7.09
N LEU A 636 18.13 -29.62 -5.97
CA LEU A 636 18.17 -30.33 -4.69
C LEU A 636 17.48 -31.69 -4.78
N VAL A 637 16.22 -31.75 -5.23
CA VAL A 637 15.48 -33.02 -5.35
C VAL A 637 16.15 -33.98 -6.33
N ALA A 638 16.56 -33.47 -7.49
CA ALA A 638 17.21 -34.29 -8.52
C ALA A 638 18.52 -34.92 -8.02
N CYS A 639 19.30 -34.22 -7.20
CA CYS A 639 20.53 -34.76 -6.62
C CYS A 639 20.27 -35.70 -5.45
N LEU A 640 19.21 -35.47 -4.66
CA LEU A 640 18.95 -36.24 -3.46
C LEU A 640 18.34 -37.61 -3.73
N ILE A 641 17.59 -37.79 -4.83
CA ILE A 641 17.00 -39.09 -5.19
C ILE A 641 18.10 -40.17 -5.38
N PRO A 642 19.12 -39.96 -6.25
CA PRO A 642 20.21 -40.95 -6.39
C PRO A 642 21.03 -41.15 -5.11
N ILE A 643 21.26 -40.07 -4.33
CA ILE A 643 21.95 -40.18 -3.04
C ILE A 643 21.15 -41.06 -2.08
N GLY A 644 19.83 -40.88 -2.00
CA GLY A 644 18.94 -41.70 -1.17
C GLY A 644 19.00 -43.18 -1.54
N ASN A 645 19.02 -43.46 -2.84
CA ASN A 645 19.13 -44.83 -3.35
C ASN A 645 20.47 -45.47 -2.99
N ALA A 646 21.58 -44.77 -3.20
CA ALA A 646 22.91 -45.26 -2.82
C ALA A 646 23.05 -45.50 -1.30
N VAL A 647 22.43 -44.68 -0.46
CA VAL A 647 22.41 -44.92 1.00
C VAL A 647 21.65 -46.20 1.34
N GLY A 648 20.59 -46.51 0.59
CA GLY A 648 19.85 -47.77 0.69
C GLY A 648 20.71 -49.00 0.39
N ASP A 649 21.52 -48.93 -0.67
CA ASP A 649 22.25 -50.08 -1.20
C ASP A 649 23.40 -50.53 -0.28
N VAL A 650 23.93 -49.63 0.54
CA VAL A 650 25.11 -49.89 1.39
C VAL A 650 24.72 -50.53 2.74
N GLY A 651 23.44 -50.89 2.94
CA GLY A 651 22.98 -51.59 4.16
C GLY A 651 22.95 -50.72 5.42
N LEU A 652 23.10 -49.40 5.28
CA LEU A 652 22.94 -48.45 6.40
C LEU A 652 21.49 -48.37 6.86
N VAL A 653 20.58 -48.48 5.90
CA VAL A 653 19.13 -48.41 6.13
C VAL A 653 18.64 -49.58 6.99
N SER A 654 19.12 -50.80 6.74
CA SER A 654 18.75 -51.98 7.52
C SER A 654 19.26 -51.89 8.97
N ILE A 655 20.47 -51.39 9.20
CA ILE A 655 21.03 -51.22 10.56
C ILE A 655 20.23 -50.17 11.35
N ALA A 656 19.91 -49.04 10.72
CA ALA A 656 19.08 -48.01 11.36
C ALA A 656 17.66 -48.53 11.65
N ALA A 657 17.09 -49.27 10.69
CA ALA A 657 15.77 -49.87 10.80
C ALA A 657 15.70 -50.91 11.92
N GLU A 658 16.69 -51.80 12.05
CA GLU A 658 16.79 -52.80 13.12
C GLU A 658 16.92 -52.17 14.50
N SER A 659 17.72 -51.10 14.64
CA SER A 659 17.88 -50.38 15.91
C SER A 659 16.58 -49.73 16.39
N LEU A 660 15.86 -49.08 15.47
CA LEU A 660 14.57 -48.45 15.74
C LEU A 660 13.48 -49.51 16.00
N ALA A 661 13.40 -50.54 15.15
CA ALA A 661 12.44 -51.64 15.27
C ALA A 661 12.64 -52.44 16.55
N GLY A 662 13.89 -52.72 16.95
CA GLY A 662 14.20 -53.44 18.20
C GLY A 662 13.84 -52.63 19.45
N SER A 663 13.90 -51.30 19.38
CA SER A 663 13.61 -50.42 20.51
C SER A 663 12.12 -50.16 20.72
N VAL A 664 11.34 -50.06 19.64
CA VAL A 664 9.94 -49.59 19.69
C VAL A 664 8.93 -50.64 19.18
N GLY A 665 9.36 -51.58 18.34
CA GLY A 665 8.50 -52.56 17.68
C GLY A 665 7.79 -53.52 18.63
N THR A 666 8.36 -53.76 19.82
CA THR A 666 7.76 -54.63 20.86
C THR A 666 6.53 -54.02 21.53
N ILE A 667 6.34 -52.69 21.43
CA ILE A 667 5.22 -51.95 22.03
C ILE A 667 3.99 -51.98 21.09
N GLY A 668 4.21 -52.11 19.79
CA GLY A 668 3.18 -52.27 18.76
C GLY A 668 3.26 -51.24 17.62
N PRO A 669 2.46 -51.42 16.54
CA PRO A 669 2.58 -50.63 15.32
C PRO A 669 2.32 -49.12 15.50
N LEU A 670 1.43 -48.76 16.44
CA LEU A 670 1.16 -47.36 16.78
C LEU A 670 2.39 -46.67 17.38
N ALA A 671 3.16 -47.37 18.22
CA ALA A 671 4.36 -46.81 18.82
C ALA A 671 5.43 -46.53 17.76
N VAL A 672 5.54 -47.40 16.76
CA VAL A 672 6.43 -47.22 15.61
C VAL A 672 6.00 -45.99 14.79
N LEU A 673 4.70 -45.83 14.53
CA LEU A 673 4.16 -44.64 13.85
C LEU A 673 4.50 -43.37 14.62
N ILE A 674 4.29 -43.35 15.94
CA ILE A 674 4.63 -42.21 16.81
C ILE A 674 6.13 -41.91 16.74
N ALA A 675 6.99 -42.92 16.84
CA ALA A 675 8.43 -42.73 16.81
C ALA A 675 8.91 -42.11 15.49
N PHE A 676 8.46 -42.64 14.34
CA PHE A 676 8.84 -42.13 13.02
C PHE A 676 8.27 -40.73 12.75
N SER A 677 7.04 -40.44 13.18
CA SER A 677 6.44 -39.10 13.03
C SER A 677 7.16 -38.05 13.89
N LEU A 678 7.50 -38.37 15.14
CA LEU A 678 8.30 -37.48 16.00
C LEU A 678 9.72 -37.28 15.45
N LEU A 679 10.38 -38.35 15.02
CA LEU A 679 11.71 -38.28 14.42
C LEU A 679 11.71 -37.41 13.17
N SER A 680 10.71 -37.58 12.29
CA SER A 680 10.56 -36.79 11.09
C SER A 680 10.40 -35.30 11.40
N SER A 681 9.54 -34.93 12.35
CA SER A 681 9.37 -33.52 12.71
C SER A 681 10.59 -32.94 13.41
N LEU A 682 11.30 -33.73 14.22
CA LEU A 682 12.54 -33.28 14.87
C LEU A 682 13.64 -32.99 13.84
N LEU A 683 13.82 -33.88 12.86
CA LEU A 683 14.76 -33.67 11.76
C LEU A 683 14.34 -32.48 10.89
N SER A 684 13.06 -32.35 10.56
CA SER A 684 12.57 -31.24 9.72
C SER A 684 12.58 -29.86 10.40
N GLN A 685 12.86 -29.78 11.71
CA GLN A 685 13.11 -28.49 12.36
C GLN A 685 14.50 -27.92 12.06
N THR A 686 15.45 -28.79 11.73
CA THR A 686 16.86 -28.46 11.52
C THR A 686 17.25 -28.63 10.06
N LEU A 687 16.78 -29.70 9.42
CA LEU A 687 16.93 -29.99 8.00
C LEU A 687 15.69 -29.55 7.21
N ASP A 688 15.86 -29.33 5.91
CA ASP A 688 14.72 -29.17 4.99
C ASP A 688 13.85 -30.45 4.99
N GLY A 689 12.53 -30.28 4.91
CA GLY A 689 11.59 -31.42 4.89
C GLY A 689 11.87 -32.41 3.75
N THR A 690 12.39 -31.93 2.62
CA THR A 690 12.78 -32.77 1.47
C THR A 690 13.94 -33.70 1.84
N LEU A 691 14.96 -33.17 2.53
CA LEU A 691 16.11 -33.97 3.00
C LEU A 691 15.67 -35.02 4.01
N THR A 692 14.75 -34.65 4.90
CA THR A 692 14.21 -35.57 5.91
C THR A 692 13.56 -36.79 5.25
N ILE A 693 12.82 -36.60 4.15
CA ILE A 693 12.14 -37.69 3.43
C ILE A 693 13.13 -38.62 2.74
N VAL A 694 14.14 -38.07 2.06
CA VAL A 694 15.18 -38.89 1.42
C VAL A 694 15.89 -39.81 2.42
N LEU A 695 16.11 -39.32 3.64
CA LEU A 695 16.75 -40.11 4.70
C LEU A 695 15.78 -41.12 5.34
N LEU A 696 14.59 -40.67 5.74
CA LEU A 696 13.69 -41.49 6.56
C LEU A 696 12.82 -42.46 5.74
N ALA A 697 12.47 -42.15 4.50
CA ALA A 697 11.54 -43.00 3.75
C ALA A 697 12.09 -44.41 3.51
N PRO A 698 13.35 -44.60 3.06
CA PRO A 698 13.92 -45.94 2.92
C PRO A 698 13.98 -46.68 4.26
N ILE A 699 14.36 -46.00 5.34
CA ILE A 699 14.41 -46.57 6.70
C ILE A 699 13.03 -47.00 7.16
N THR A 700 12.01 -46.20 6.86
CA THR A 700 10.62 -46.49 7.21
C THR A 700 10.09 -47.72 6.47
N ILE A 701 10.39 -47.84 5.17
CA ILE A 701 10.00 -49.01 4.36
C ILE A 701 10.65 -50.28 4.91
N GLU A 702 11.96 -50.23 5.17
CA GLU A 702 12.70 -51.38 5.68
C GLU A 702 12.26 -51.77 7.10
N SER A 703 12.06 -50.79 7.99
CA SER A 703 11.51 -51.04 9.33
C SER A 703 10.12 -51.66 9.27
N ALA A 704 9.25 -51.21 8.37
CA ALA A 704 7.92 -51.78 8.20
C ALA A 704 8.00 -53.25 7.75
N SER A 705 8.85 -53.52 6.76
CA SER A 705 9.13 -54.86 6.23
C SER A 705 9.64 -55.80 7.33
N SER A 706 10.66 -55.38 8.09
CA SER A 706 11.24 -56.16 9.19
C SER A 706 10.27 -56.43 10.34
N LEU A 707 9.31 -55.53 10.57
CA LEU A 707 8.26 -55.68 11.58
C LEU A 707 7.02 -56.42 11.06
N GLY A 708 6.95 -56.74 9.77
CA GLY A 708 5.79 -57.38 9.14
C GLY A 708 4.53 -56.50 9.13
N ILE A 709 4.69 -55.18 9.12
CA ILE A 709 3.59 -54.20 9.06
C ILE A 709 3.60 -53.44 7.73
N SER A 710 2.46 -52.88 7.37
CA SER A 710 2.27 -52.04 6.20
C SER A 710 3.13 -50.76 6.29
N PRO A 711 3.89 -50.40 5.23
CA PRO A 711 4.67 -49.16 5.21
C PRO A 711 3.80 -47.92 4.99
N TYR A 712 2.58 -48.05 4.44
CA TYR A 712 1.74 -46.91 4.03
C TYR A 712 1.36 -45.97 5.19
N PRO A 713 0.88 -46.46 6.36
CA PRO A 713 0.58 -45.59 7.50
C PRO A 713 1.81 -44.83 7.99
N LEU A 714 2.98 -45.50 8.02
CA LEU A 714 4.23 -44.90 8.48
C LEU A 714 4.75 -43.85 7.51
N LEU A 715 4.74 -44.14 6.21
CA LEU A 715 5.19 -43.21 5.17
C LEU A 715 4.30 -41.97 5.10
N MET A 716 2.97 -42.14 5.22
CA MET A 716 2.03 -41.03 5.34
C MET A 716 2.35 -40.18 6.59
N ALA A 717 2.61 -40.82 7.73
CA ALA A 717 2.95 -40.13 8.95
C ALA A 717 4.27 -39.35 8.83
N VAL A 718 5.31 -39.93 8.23
CA VAL A 718 6.60 -39.29 7.99
C VAL A 718 6.45 -38.10 7.03
N ALA A 719 5.76 -38.27 5.89
CA ALA A 719 5.56 -37.21 4.90
C ALA A 719 4.85 -35.97 5.46
N ILE A 720 3.75 -36.20 6.18
CA ILE A 720 2.99 -35.12 6.79
C ILE A 720 3.79 -34.49 7.94
N SER A 721 4.46 -35.29 8.77
CA SER A 721 5.24 -34.78 9.91
C SER A 721 6.45 -33.95 9.48
N ALA A 722 7.06 -34.27 8.33
CA ALA A 722 8.11 -33.46 7.72
C ALA A 722 7.60 -32.07 7.27
N SER A 723 6.30 -31.95 6.99
CA SER A 723 5.67 -30.68 6.59
C SER A 723 5.22 -29.82 7.78
N ILE A 724 4.90 -30.42 8.93
CA ILE A 724 4.33 -29.75 10.12
C ILE A 724 5.43 -29.30 11.10
N ALA A 725 6.31 -28.41 10.64
CA ALA A 725 7.41 -27.88 11.47
C ALA A 725 7.10 -26.46 11.98
N PHE A 726 6.26 -26.34 13.02
CA PHE A 726 5.80 -25.02 13.54
C PHE A 726 6.67 -24.41 14.65
N LEU A 727 7.62 -25.17 15.19
CA LEU A 727 8.35 -24.82 16.41
C LEU A 727 9.35 -23.67 16.22
N THR A 728 9.94 -23.58 15.02
CA THR A 728 10.91 -22.54 14.67
C THR A 728 10.44 -21.80 13.42
N PRO A 729 10.79 -20.51 13.26
CA PRO A 729 10.49 -19.80 12.03
C PRO A 729 11.41 -20.20 10.88
N PHE A 730 12.56 -20.82 11.18
CA PHE A 730 13.59 -21.18 10.20
C PHE A 730 13.28 -22.47 9.45
N SER A 731 12.42 -23.33 10.02
CA SER A 731 11.99 -24.58 9.41
C SER A 731 11.32 -24.42 8.04
N HIS A 732 10.72 -23.26 7.77
CA HIS A 732 9.96 -23.05 6.55
C HIS A 732 9.98 -21.60 6.09
N LYS A 733 10.27 -21.36 4.80
CA LYS A 733 10.37 -20.01 4.21
C LYS A 733 9.09 -19.16 4.41
N ALA A 734 7.90 -19.78 4.40
CA ALA A 734 6.64 -19.10 4.71
C ALA A 734 6.62 -18.47 6.12
N HIS A 735 7.17 -19.18 7.12
CA HIS A 735 7.29 -18.65 8.48
C HIS A 735 8.27 -17.47 8.52
N LEU A 736 9.39 -17.53 7.80
CA LEU A 736 10.34 -16.42 7.70
C LEU A 736 9.72 -15.16 7.08
N LEU A 737 8.96 -15.30 5.99
CA LEU A 737 8.25 -14.18 5.36
C LEU A 737 7.31 -13.48 6.35
N VAL A 738 6.52 -14.29 7.07
CA VAL A 738 5.61 -13.78 8.10
C VAL A 738 6.34 -13.25 9.32
N MET A 739 7.47 -13.83 9.70
CA MET A 739 8.30 -13.34 10.81
C MET A 739 8.80 -11.92 10.52
N GLY A 740 9.32 -11.66 9.32
CA GLY A 740 9.77 -10.33 8.91
C GLY A 740 8.63 -9.31 8.80
N ALA A 741 7.52 -9.69 8.17
CA ALA A 741 6.37 -8.82 7.97
C ALA A 741 5.57 -8.54 9.26
N GLY A 742 5.37 -9.56 10.09
CA GLY A 742 4.67 -9.51 11.37
C GLY A 742 5.54 -9.02 12.53
N GLY A 743 6.86 -8.89 12.31
CA GLY A 743 7.83 -8.50 13.32
C GLY A 743 8.01 -9.55 14.42
N TYR A 744 7.63 -10.81 14.21
CA TYR A 744 7.68 -11.84 15.24
C TYR A 744 9.10 -12.23 15.62
N ARG A 745 9.26 -12.84 16.80
CA ARG A 745 10.49 -13.48 17.27
C ARG A 745 10.34 -15.00 17.20
N ALA A 746 11.46 -15.73 17.20
CA ALA A 746 11.43 -17.20 17.27
C ALA A 746 10.65 -17.72 18.49
N LYS A 747 10.70 -16.99 19.62
CA LYS A 747 9.90 -17.31 20.82
C LYS A 747 8.38 -17.27 20.58
N ASP A 748 7.91 -16.40 19.68
CA ASP A 748 6.48 -16.31 19.35
C ASP A 748 6.03 -17.56 18.59
N TYR A 749 6.85 -18.02 17.63
CA TYR A 749 6.65 -19.27 16.92
C TYR A 749 6.68 -20.47 17.84
N PHE A 750 7.65 -20.55 18.75
CA PHE A 750 7.73 -21.65 19.71
C PHE A 750 6.47 -21.70 20.60
N LYS A 751 6.05 -20.55 21.14
CA LYS A 751 4.89 -20.45 22.04
C LYS A 751 3.58 -20.89 21.38
N VAL A 752 3.35 -20.53 20.12
CA VAL A 752 2.13 -20.86 19.38
C VAL A 752 2.25 -22.21 18.67
N GLY A 753 3.46 -22.56 18.22
CA GLY A 753 3.78 -23.76 17.47
C GLY A 753 3.74 -25.04 18.29
N VAL A 754 4.23 -25.03 19.55
CA VAL A 754 4.20 -26.24 20.41
C VAL A 754 2.78 -26.78 20.56
N PRO A 755 1.76 -25.99 20.98
CA PRO A 755 0.41 -26.51 21.12
C PRO A 755 -0.19 -27.01 19.81
N VAL A 756 0.00 -26.28 18.70
CA VAL A 756 -0.52 -26.70 17.39
C VAL A 756 0.13 -28.01 16.94
N THR A 757 1.44 -28.16 17.15
CA THR A 757 2.19 -29.36 16.76
C THR A 757 1.70 -30.58 17.55
N ILE A 758 1.49 -30.44 18.86
CA ILE A 758 0.94 -31.51 19.70
C ILE A 758 -0.47 -31.91 19.22
N LEU A 759 -1.36 -30.94 18.99
CA LEU A 759 -2.71 -31.21 18.51
C LEU A 759 -2.71 -31.85 17.12
N ALA A 760 -1.81 -31.40 16.23
CA ALA A 760 -1.62 -31.96 14.90
C ALA A 760 -1.16 -33.42 14.98
N PHE A 761 -0.19 -33.74 15.85
CA PHE A 761 0.26 -35.11 16.06
C PHE A 761 -0.84 -36.01 16.61
N LEU A 762 -1.58 -35.55 17.63
CA LEU A 762 -2.70 -36.31 18.17
C LEU A 762 -3.74 -36.62 17.09
N ALA A 763 -4.10 -35.64 16.26
CA ALA A 763 -5.00 -35.85 15.15
C ALA A 763 -4.42 -36.83 14.12
N LEU A 764 -3.15 -36.71 13.78
CA LEU A 764 -2.45 -37.60 12.86
C LEU A 764 -2.44 -39.05 13.35
N TRP A 765 -2.08 -39.27 14.62
CA TRP A 765 -2.00 -40.60 15.24
C TRP A 765 -3.36 -41.28 15.40
N ILE A 766 -4.45 -40.52 15.37
CA ILE A 766 -5.81 -41.05 15.39
C ILE A 766 -6.31 -41.31 13.96
N VAL A 767 -6.14 -40.35 13.05
CA VAL A 767 -6.74 -40.40 11.70
C VAL A 767 -5.98 -41.36 10.80
N ILE A 768 -4.64 -41.47 10.91
CA ILE A 768 -3.86 -42.38 10.06
C ILE A 768 -4.28 -43.84 10.26
N PRO A 769 -4.21 -44.43 11.47
CA PRO A 769 -4.57 -45.84 11.67
C PRO A 769 -6.04 -46.15 11.36
N MET A 770 -6.92 -45.15 11.43
CA MET A 770 -8.34 -45.30 11.10
C MET A 770 -8.57 -45.50 9.60
N ILE A 771 -7.74 -44.91 8.74
CA ILE A 771 -7.90 -44.93 7.28
C ILE A 771 -6.93 -45.93 6.65
N LEU A 772 -5.69 -45.99 7.15
CA LEU A 772 -4.64 -46.89 6.69
C LEU A 772 -4.31 -47.88 7.82
N PRO A 773 -4.79 -49.14 7.74
CA PRO A 773 -4.45 -50.15 8.72
C PRO A 773 -2.96 -50.55 8.64
N PHE A 774 -2.42 -50.97 9.79
CA PHE A 774 -1.07 -51.49 9.93
C PHE A 774 -0.89 -52.87 9.33
#